data_AF-A0A0S8IM32-F1
#
_entry.id   AF-A0A0S8IM32-F1
#
_cell.length_a   1.000
_cell.length_b   1.000
_cell.length_c   1.000
_cell.angle_alpha   90.00
_cell.angle_beta   90.00
_cell.angle_gamma   90.00
#
_symmetry.space_group_name_H-M   'P 1'
#
loop_
_entity.id
_entity.type
_entity.pdbx_description
1 polymer ?
#
loop_
_entity_poly.entity_id
_entity_poly.type
_entity_poly.pdbx_seq_one_letter_code
_entity_poly.pdbx_strand_id
1 'polypeptide(L)'
;MNILQILPELNVGGVETGTLDLARHLVQLGHKAVVVSAGGQLVQELESTGALHYNLPVHKKSVVSIIKTIPLLAEIIEKEEVDIVHARSRVPAWIAYFACRRTKAIFVTTCHGYYKKHLLSFIMGWAKRVIVLSHVIARHMIDDFGVPVERIRLIPRSVDLEKFKFISPDSKRGKDFNVGIIARLTPIKGHIHFIKAMARVARTVPKLKIWIVGDASAHHQRYKEEIEVLVRRLGLWHSTEFLGTQRDIPQVVSQLDLLVLATVTHEAFGRVIIEAQASGVPVVATQVGGVVDIIEHKETGLLVPPADPNSMAEAIIQIYKDLPLAVRLAQNAYKKVQEKYNLDLMIKNTLEVYKEALSQSKTLIIKLSSLGDIILSTPAIKAIREKFKEPHKISVLVGADSKDVLLRCPYLDELLVADFKHKDRGVRGWLSLAGMLCKKNFDRVIDLQNNRKSHLLAFLSSSLNRYGYHNKKFSILLNYRIPLDNTPMDPVSHQFRILKMLGVELEDYRLELWPSDEDQKYIDDFLSSQWLATQQRIVGINMGASPRWQSKNWPLRHMATFCEELSRQDVRVVLTGTERDMHQAGALMNMLKSAKPINACGKTSVNQLACLIKKCSVFVSFDTAALHVAVAVQTPCVALFGPTDPGRHLSRSENVTVIRKELSCSPCYKSKCRRKECMELITPQEVLEIVNKLLT
;
A
#
# COMPACT_ATOMS: atom_id res chain seq x y z
N MET A 1 7.09 -20.93 7.62
CA MET A 1 6.45 -20.25 6.48
C MET A 1 6.42 -21.23 5.31
N ASN A 2 5.34 -21.21 4.55
CA ASN A 2 5.15 -21.98 3.35
C ASN A 2 5.26 -21.05 2.14
N ILE A 3 6.28 -21.24 1.32
CA ILE A 3 6.67 -20.29 0.28
C ILE A 3 6.61 -20.97 -1.08
N LEU A 4 5.82 -20.40 -1.99
CA LEU A 4 5.71 -20.85 -3.36
C LEU A 4 6.45 -19.89 -4.30
N GLN A 5 7.38 -20.41 -5.10
CA GLN A 5 8.07 -19.68 -6.15
C GLN A 5 7.48 -20.05 -7.52
N ILE A 6 7.20 -19.06 -8.36
CA ILE A 6 6.64 -19.32 -9.69
C ILE A 6 7.45 -18.61 -10.79
N LEU A 7 7.82 -19.40 -11.79
CA LEU A 7 8.64 -18.99 -12.93
C LEU A 7 8.27 -19.80 -14.19
N PRO A 8 8.59 -19.34 -15.41
CA PRO A 8 8.11 -19.98 -16.63
C PRO A 8 8.59 -21.43 -16.77
N GLU A 9 9.89 -21.65 -16.62
CA GLU A 9 10.60 -22.93 -16.79
C GLU A 9 11.76 -22.97 -15.80
N LEU A 10 12.26 -24.16 -15.49
CA LEU A 10 13.36 -24.40 -14.56
C LEU A 10 14.56 -25.04 -15.29
N ASN A 11 14.99 -24.38 -16.36
CA ASN A 11 16.18 -24.72 -17.15
C ASN A 11 17.45 -24.08 -16.54
N VAL A 12 18.59 -24.10 -17.24
CA VAL A 12 19.82 -23.44 -16.76
C VAL A 12 19.80 -21.95 -17.07
N GLY A 13 19.82 -21.12 -16.04
CA GLY A 13 19.80 -19.67 -16.16
C GLY A 13 19.87 -18.94 -14.81
N GLY A 14 20.12 -17.63 -14.82
CA GLY A 14 20.35 -16.88 -13.57
C GLY A 14 19.11 -16.71 -12.68
N VAL A 15 17.90 -16.81 -13.24
CA VAL A 15 16.66 -16.75 -12.47
C VAL A 15 16.37 -18.12 -11.85
N GLU A 16 16.58 -19.16 -12.64
CA GLU A 16 16.31 -20.56 -12.34
C GLU A 16 17.29 -21.09 -11.28
N THR A 17 18.60 -20.87 -11.45
CA THR A 17 19.60 -21.20 -10.43
C THR A 17 19.31 -20.48 -9.12
N GLY A 18 18.99 -19.18 -9.16
CA GLY A 18 18.62 -18.44 -7.96
C GLY A 18 17.24 -18.81 -7.37
N THR A 19 16.43 -19.60 -8.07
CA THR A 19 15.17 -20.16 -7.54
C THR A 19 15.46 -21.44 -6.78
N LEU A 20 16.31 -22.30 -7.38
CA LEU A 20 16.83 -23.51 -6.76
C LEU A 20 17.61 -23.21 -5.48
N ASP A 21 18.56 -22.26 -5.53
CA ASP A 21 19.37 -21.90 -4.36
C ASP A 21 18.49 -21.38 -3.22
N LEU A 22 17.50 -20.54 -3.52
CA LEU A 22 16.55 -20.09 -2.49
C LEU A 22 15.73 -21.27 -1.95
N ALA A 23 15.20 -22.15 -2.80
CA ALA A 23 14.40 -23.30 -2.37
C ALA A 23 15.21 -24.22 -1.44
N ARG A 24 16.46 -24.52 -1.80
CA ARG A 24 17.39 -25.33 -0.99
C ARG A 24 17.54 -24.76 0.42
N HIS A 25 17.84 -23.46 0.53
CA HIS A 25 18.04 -22.82 1.82
C HIS A 25 16.76 -22.66 2.62
N LEU A 26 15.62 -22.44 1.96
CA LEU A 26 14.32 -22.45 2.63
C LEU A 26 14.07 -23.80 3.32
N VAL A 27 14.33 -24.92 2.63
CA VAL A 27 14.19 -26.26 3.22
C VAL A 27 15.17 -26.47 4.38
N GLN A 28 16.44 -26.08 4.22
CA GLN A 28 17.44 -26.17 5.29
C GLN A 28 17.06 -25.38 6.55
N LEU A 29 16.38 -24.24 6.39
CA LEU A 29 15.87 -23.41 7.49
C LEU A 29 14.51 -23.91 8.05
N GLY A 30 14.04 -25.08 7.63
CA GLY A 30 12.79 -25.68 8.08
C GLY A 30 11.53 -25.01 7.50
N HIS A 31 11.65 -24.26 6.41
CA HIS A 31 10.50 -23.73 5.67
C HIS A 31 10.06 -24.68 4.57
N LYS A 32 8.76 -24.69 4.26
CA LYS A 32 8.22 -25.46 3.14
C LYS A 32 8.45 -24.67 1.85
N ALA A 33 9.22 -25.24 0.92
CA ALA A 33 9.48 -24.65 -0.38
C ALA A 33 8.69 -25.37 -1.48
N VAL A 34 7.85 -24.62 -2.18
CA VAL A 34 7.08 -25.10 -3.34
C VAL A 34 7.54 -24.32 -4.57
N VAL A 35 7.71 -25.00 -5.71
CA VAL A 35 8.06 -24.36 -6.98
C VAL A 35 7.09 -24.78 -8.06
N VAL A 36 6.54 -23.80 -8.77
CA VAL A 36 5.65 -24.01 -9.91
C VAL A 36 6.35 -23.53 -11.17
N SER A 37 6.54 -24.43 -12.14
CA SER A 37 7.07 -24.11 -13.47
C SER A 37 6.53 -25.09 -14.52
N ALA A 38 6.90 -24.92 -15.78
CA ALA A 38 6.58 -25.90 -16.83
C ALA A 38 7.58 -27.08 -16.90
N GLY A 39 8.32 -27.32 -15.82
CA GLY A 39 9.43 -28.27 -15.78
C GLY A 39 10.76 -27.65 -16.23
N GLY A 40 11.77 -28.49 -16.46
CA GLY A 40 13.09 -28.09 -16.92
C GLY A 40 14.20 -28.98 -16.35
N GLN A 41 15.44 -28.74 -16.79
CA GLN A 41 16.60 -29.58 -16.44
C GLN A 41 16.93 -29.60 -14.93
N LEU A 42 16.59 -28.55 -14.17
CA LEU A 42 16.92 -28.45 -12.75
C LEU A 42 15.82 -28.99 -11.81
N VAL A 43 14.76 -29.62 -12.34
CA VAL A 43 13.65 -30.14 -11.50
C VAL A 43 14.13 -31.25 -10.58
N GLN A 44 14.89 -32.22 -11.11
CA GLN A 44 15.42 -33.32 -10.29
C GLN A 44 16.34 -32.82 -9.17
N GLU A 45 17.21 -31.84 -9.49
CA GLU A 45 18.07 -31.22 -8.49
C GLU A 45 17.25 -30.49 -7.42
N LEU A 46 16.19 -29.77 -7.82
CA LEU A 46 15.28 -29.11 -6.90
C LEU A 46 14.59 -30.10 -5.95
N GLU A 47 14.00 -31.18 -6.47
CA GLU A 47 13.32 -32.18 -5.66
C GLU A 47 14.28 -32.90 -4.70
N SER A 48 15.53 -33.12 -5.12
CA SER A 48 16.57 -33.69 -4.25
C SER A 48 16.90 -32.84 -3.02
N THR A 49 16.56 -31.54 -3.03
CA THR A 49 16.73 -30.66 -1.86
C THR A 49 15.60 -30.79 -0.83
N GLY A 50 14.53 -31.54 -1.15
CA GLY A 50 13.31 -31.64 -0.34
C GLY A 50 12.23 -30.61 -0.69
N ALA A 51 12.44 -29.77 -1.71
CA ALA A 51 11.43 -28.85 -2.22
C ALA A 51 10.41 -29.57 -3.12
N LEU A 52 9.16 -29.11 -3.09
CA LEU A 52 8.08 -29.67 -3.92
C LEU A 52 8.03 -28.97 -5.28
N HIS A 53 7.91 -29.73 -6.37
CA HIS A 53 7.68 -29.18 -7.71
C HIS A 53 6.27 -29.50 -8.21
N TYR A 54 5.63 -28.51 -8.84
CA TYR A 54 4.36 -28.66 -9.53
C TYR A 54 4.50 -28.19 -10.99
N ASN A 55 4.11 -29.05 -11.92
CA ASN A 55 4.15 -28.74 -13.34
C ASN A 55 2.85 -28.05 -13.80
N LEU A 56 2.94 -26.78 -14.20
CA LEU A 56 1.82 -26.02 -14.78
C LEU A 56 2.28 -25.26 -16.04
N PRO A 57 1.38 -24.96 -17.00
CA PRO A 57 1.72 -24.27 -18.24
C PRO A 57 1.94 -22.75 -18.06
N VAL A 58 2.77 -22.36 -17.10
CA VAL A 58 3.02 -20.97 -16.68
C VAL A 58 4.00 -20.22 -17.59
N HIS A 59 4.54 -20.89 -18.61
CA HIS A 59 5.32 -20.29 -19.71
C HIS A 59 4.43 -19.77 -20.85
N LYS A 60 3.20 -20.28 -20.99
CA LYS A 60 2.32 -19.99 -22.13
C LYS A 60 1.75 -18.57 -22.02
N LYS A 61 2.07 -17.73 -23.01
CA LYS A 61 1.62 -16.32 -23.07
C LYS A 61 0.14 -16.15 -23.47
N SER A 62 -0.55 -17.23 -23.84
CA SER A 62 -1.96 -17.20 -24.25
C SER A 62 -2.86 -16.83 -23.05
N VAL A 63 -3.74 -15.83 -23.24
CA VAL A 63 -4.69 -15.37 -22.22
C VAL A 63 -5.60 -16.51 -21.73
N VAL A 64 -6.04 -17.39 -22.64
CA VAL A 64 -6.86 -18.55 -22.28
C VAL A 64 -6.09 -19.50 -21.37
N SER A 65 -4.80 -19.75 -21.67
CA SER A 65 -3.93 -20.59 -20.83
C SER A 65 -3.73 -19.97 -19.45
N ILE A 66 -3.48 -18.66 -19.39
CA ILE A 66 -3.34 -17.92 -18.13
C ILE A 66 -4.60 -18.10 -17.29
N ILE A 67 -5.79 -17.81 -17.84
CA ILE A 67 -7.06 -17.89 -17.11
C ILE A 67 -7.33 -19.32 -16.59
N LYS A 68 -7.11 -20.34 -17.42
CA LYS A 68 -7.29 -21.76 -17.03
C LYS A 68 -6.30 -22.21 -15.94
N THR A 69 -5.12 -21.61 -15.87
CA THR A 69 -4.08 -21.99 -14.89
C THR A 69 -4.32 -21.38 -13.52
N ILE A 70 -5.06 -20.26 -13.43
CA ILE A 70 -5.31 -19.59 -12.14
C ILE A 70 -5.99 -20.49 -11.09
N PRO A 71 -7.11 -21.19 -11.37
CA PRO A 71 -7.73 -22.06 -10.36
C PRO A 71 -6.82 -23.20 -9.93
N LEU A 72 -6.04 -23.78 -10.86
CA LEU A 72 -5.07 -24.84 -10.54
C LEU A 72 -3.99 -24.35 -9.57
N LEU A 73 -3.48 -23.13 -9.80
CA LEU A 73 -2.51 -22.53 -8.87
C LEU A 73 -3.15 -22.21 -7.51
N ALA A 74 -4.41 -21.76 -7.49
CA ALA A 74 -5.13 -21.49 -6.24
C ALA A 74 -5.33 -22.77 -5.42
N GLU A 75 -5.67 -23.89 -6.06
CA GLU A 75 -5.79 -25.20 -5.41
C GLU A 75 -4.45 -25.66 -4.81
N ILE A 76 -3.33 -25.47 -5.52
CA ILE A 76 -1.99 -25.76 -4.97
C ILE A 76 -1.69 -24.86 -3.78
N ILE A 77 -2.02 -23.57 -3.85
CA ILE A 77 -1.81 -22.63 -2.74
C ILE A 77 -2.58 -23.06 -1.49
N GLU A 78 -3.83 -23.52 -1.64
CA GLU A 78 -4.65 -23.99 -0.53
C GLU A 78 -4.17 -25.34 0.01
N LYS A 79 -3.93 -26.32 -0.89
CA LYS A 79 -3.43 -27.65 -0.53
C LYS A 79 -2.13 -27.58 0.25
N GLU A 80 -1.21 -26.73 -0.19
CA GLU A 80 0.11 -26.63 0.42
C GLU A 80 0.18 -25.61 1.56
N GLU A 81 -0.94 -24.96 1.88
CA GLU A 81 -1.08 -23.91 2.91
C GLU A 81 -0.08 -22.75 2.71
N VAL A 82 0.07 -22.28 1.48
CA VAL A 82 1.10 -21.29 1.11
C VAL A 82 0.80 -19.92 1.72
N ASP A 83 1.78 -19.37 2.42
CA ASP A 83 1.76 -18.02 3.01
C ASP A 83 2.14 -16.95 1.98
N ILE A 84 3.19 -17.23 1.19
CA ILE A 84 3.79 -16.30 0.22
C ILE A 84 3.86 -16.95 -1.16
N VAL A 85 3.36 -16.24 -2.17
CA VAL A 85 3.60 -16.57 -3.58
C VAL A 85 4.56 -15.54 -4.18
N HIS A 86 5.76 -15.98 -4.52
CA HIS A 86 6.82 -15.18 -5.08
C HIS A 86 6.95 -15.41 -6.59
N ALA A 87 6.48 -14.44 -7.39
CA ALA A 87 6.60 -14.47 -8.84
C ALA A 87 7.90 -13.83 -9.35
N ARG A 88 8.59 -14.55 -10.24
CA ARG A 88 9.89 -14.13 -10.80
C ARG A 88 9.84 -13.72 -12.28
N SER A 89 8.64 -13.72 -12.88
CA SER A 89 8.45 -13.36 -14.29
C SER A 89 7.01 -12.91 -14.58
N ARG A 90 6.79 -12.23 -15.72
CA ARG A 90 5.53 -11.55 -16.07
C ARG A 90 4.32 -12.48 -16.19
N VAL A 91 4.42 -13.56 -16.95
CA VAL A 91 3.29 -14.50 -17.14
C VAL A 91 2.96 -15.22 -15.82
N PRO A 92 3.95 -15.79 -15.10
CA PRO A 92 3.78 -16.25 -13.74
C PRO A 92 3.12 -15.24 -12.80
N ALA A 93 3.53 -13.97 -12.85
CA ALA A 93 2.98 -12.91 -12.01
C ALA A 93 1.49 -12.67 -12.25
N TRP A 94 1.00 -12.73 -13.50
CA TRP A 94 -0.44 -12.64 -13.78
C TRP A 94 -1.23 -13.79 -13.17
N ILE A 95 -0.74 -15.02 -13.34
CA ILE A 95 -1.38 -16.22 -12.81
C ILE A 95 -1.39 -16.16 -11.28
N ALA A 96 -0.22 -15.90 -10.68
CA ALA A 96 -0.03 -15.81 -9.23
C ALA A 96 -0.84 -14.70 -8.59
N TYR A 97 -0.86 -13.50 -9.18
CA TYR A 97 -1.66 -12.39 -8.65
C TYR A 97 -3.12 -12.81 -8.51
N PHE A 98 -3.74 -13.28 -9.60
CA PHE A 98 -5.14 -13.69 -9.56
C PHE A 98 -5.41 -14.98 -8.76
N ALA A 99 -4.41 -15.85 -8.59
CA ALA A 99 -4.53 -17.01 -7.71
C ALA A 99 -4.52 -16.57 -6.24
N CYS A 100 -3.58 -15.71 -5.84
CA CYS A 100 -3.55 -15.10 -4.50
C CYS A 100 -4.83 -14.32 -4.21
N ARG A 101 -5.46 -13.73 -5.23
CA ARG A 101 -6.77 -13.06 -5.09
C ARG A 101 -7.92 -14.01 -4.72
N ARG A 102 -7.75 -15.31 -4.89
CA ARG A 102 -8.73 -16.34 -4.52
C ARG A 102 -8.39 -17.02 -3.19
N THR A 103 -7.20 -16.79 -2.65
CA THR A 103 -6.67 -17.47 -1.47
C THR A 103 -6.24 -16.45 -0.41
N LYS A 104 -5.59 -16.93 0.67
CA LYS A 104 -5.05 -16.06 1.73
C LYS A 104 -3.57 -15.70 1.52
N ALA A 105 -2.94 -16.22 0.47
CA ALA A 105 -1.52 -16.04 0.24
C ALA A 105 -1.16 -14.61 -0.18
N ILE A 106 -0.03 -14.12 0.29
CA ILE A 106 0.51 -12.80 -0.04
C ILE A 106 1.35 -12.87 -1.31
N PHE A 107 1.09 -11.95 -2.24
CA PHE A 107 1.80 -11.86 -3.52
C PHE A 107 3.04 -10.95 -3.44
N VAL A 108 4.21 -11.52 -3.79
CA VAL A 108 5.52 -10.85 -3.85
C VAL A 108 6.12 -11.04 -5.24
N THR A 109 6.88 -10.06 -5.74
CA THR A 109 7.58 -10.16 -7.02
C THR A 109 9.07 -9.86 -6.88
N THR A 110 9.89 -10.46 -7.75
CA THR A 110 11.25 -9.94 -8.04
C THR A 110 11.34 -9.49 -9.49
N CYS A 111 11.84 -8.28 -9.70
CA CYS A 111 12.12 -7.71 -11.01
C CYS A 111 13.57 -7.99 -11.42
N HIS A 112 13.78 -8.92 -12.35
CA HIS A 112 15.12 -9.39 -12.76
C HIS A 112 15.78 -8.58 -13.88
N GLY A 113 15.11 -7.57 -14.43
CA GLY A 113 15.69 -6.74 -15.48
C GLY A 113 14.75 -5.67 -16.00
N TYR A 114 15.18 -5.03 -17.09
CA TYR A 114 14.43 -3.94 -17.72
C TYR A 114 13.19 -4.47 -18.43
N TYR A 115 12.03 -4.25 -17.82
CA TYR A 115 10.76 -4.52 -18.48
C TYR A 115 10.42 -3.38 -19.43
N LYS A 116 10.11 -3.72 -20.68
CA LYS A 116 9.48 -2.74 -21.60
C LYS A 116 8.18 -2.22 -20.98
N LYS A 117 7.98 -0.90 -21.05
CA LYS A 117 6.76 -0.21 -20.60
C LYS A 117 5.58 -0.63 -21.47
N HIS A 118 4.95 -1.72 -21.06
CA HIS A 118 3.84 -2.38 -21.73
C HIS A 118 2.83 -2.78 -20.67
N LEU A 119 1.53 -2.72 -20.99
CA LEU A 119 0.43 -2.99 -20.04
C LEU A 119 0.62 -4.31 -19.28
N LEU A 120 1.03 -5.38 -19.97
CA LEU A 120 1.27 -6.69 -19.36
C LEU A 120 2.46 -6.75 -18.39
N SER A 121 3.35 -5.75 -18.38
CA SER A 121 4.49 -5.69 -17.47
C SER A 121 4.15 -5.03 -16.12
N PHE A 122 3.07 -4.23 -16.05
CA PHE A 122 2.67 -3.52 -14.81
C PHE A 122 2.37 -4.46 -13.64
N ILE A 123 1.98 -5.71 -13.93
CA ILE A 123 1.73 -6.75 -12.92
C ILE A 123 2.92 -6.96 -11.98
N MET A 124 4.14 -6.75 -12.48
CA MET A 124 5.36 -6.89 -11.67
C MET A 124 5.44 -5.88 -10.53
N GLY A 125 4.73 -4.75 -10.65
CA GLY A 125 4.63 -3.69 -9.65
C GLY A 125 3.43 -3.79 -8.70
N TRP A 126 2.51 -4.74 -8.92
CA TRP A 126 1.26 -4.84 -8.15
C TRP A 126 1.40 -5.63 -6.85
N ALA A 127 2.55 -6.26 -6.63
CA ALA A 127 2.83 -7.02 -5.42
C ALA A 127 2.81 -6.16 -4.15
N LYS A 128 2.61 -6.83 -3.02
CA LYS A 128 2.71 -6.19 -1.70
C LYS A 128 4.11 -5.68 -1.45
N ARG A 129 5.11 -6.45 -1.91
CA ARG A 129 6.53 -6.11 -1.94
C ARG A 129 7.11 -6.43 -3.30
N VAL A 130 7.96 -5.54 -3.81
CA VAL A 130 8.65 -5.68 -5.10
C VAL A 130 10.15 -5.67 -4.83
N ILE A 131 10.77 -6.82 -4.99
CA ILE A 131 12.22 -6.98 -4.86
C ILE A 131 12.87 -6.54 -6.17
N VAL A 132 13.90 -5.71 -6.07
CA VAL A 132 14.71 -5.22 -7.19
C VAL A 132 16.17 -5.50 -6.90
N LEU A 133 16.98 -5.68 -7.94
CA LEU A 133 18.37 -6.13 -7.82
C LEU A 133 19.41 -5.01 -7.91
N SER A 134 19.00 -3.80 -8.28
CA SER A 134 19.86 -2.63 -8.42
C SER A 134 19.05 -1.35 -8.33
N HIS A 135 19.71 -0.22 -8.04
CA HIS A 135 19.07 1.09 -7.98
C HIS A 135 18.47 1.50 -9.31
N VAL A 136 19.08 1.11 -10.43
CA VAL A 136 18.53 1.43 -11.75
C VAL A 136 17.22 0.69 -12.02
N ILE A 137 17.08 -0.56 -11.58
CA ILE A 137 15.80 -1.28 -11.66
C ILE A 137 14.79 -0.73 -10.65
N ALA A 138 15.23 -0.28 -9.47
CA ALA A 138 14.37 0.42 -8.52
C ALA A 138 13.73 1.66 -9.16
N ARG A 139 14.55 2.56 -9.72
CA ARG A 139 14.10 3.77 -10.42
C ARG A 139 13.18 3.41 -11.59
N HIS A 140 13.56 2.41 -12.39
CA HIS A 140 12.73 1.92 -13.51
C HIS A 140 11.31 1.50 -13.03
N MET A 141 11.21 0.78 -11.92
CA MET A 141 9.90 0.37 -11.38
C MET A 141 9.11 1.55 -10.78
N ILE A 142 9.78 2.54 -10.19
CA ILE A 142 9.14 3.73 -9.62
C ILE A 142 8.64 4.65 -10.74
N ASP A 143 9.52 5.02 -11.67
CA ASP A 143 9.27 6.07 -12.66
C ASP A 143 8.39 5.57 -13.82
N ASP A 144 8.67 4.37 -14.34
CA ASP A 144 7.95 3.85 -15.52
C ASP A 144 6.69 3.07 -15.17
N PHE A 145 6.65 2.43 -14.00
CA PHE A 145 5.54 1.58 -13.56
C PHE A 145 4.76 2.14 -12.38
N GLY A 146 5.18 3.28 -11.79
CA GLY A 146 4.48 3.94 -10.70
C GLY A 146 4.45 3.14 -9.39
N VAL A 147 5.43 2.26 -9.19
CA VAL A 147 5.51 1.45 -7.96
C VAL A 147 5.88 2.36 -6.78
N PRO A 148 5.09 2.39 -5.70
CA PRO A 148 5.40 3.21 -4.54
C PRO A 148 6.74 2.81 -3.91
N VAL A 149 7.55 3.81 -3.52
CA VAL A 149 8.90 3.63 -2.97
C VAL A 149 8.88 2.71 -1.76
N GLU A 150 7.87 2.84 -0.90
CA GLU A 150 7.74 2.05 0.32
C GLU A 150 7.61 0.55 0.06
N ARG A 151 7.22 0.13 -1.16
CA ARG A 151 7.10 -1.30 -1.55
C ARG A 151 8.36 -1.88 -2.15
N ILE A 152 9.29 -1.04 -2.60
CA ILE A 152 10.53 -1.48 -3.25
C ILE A 152 11.53 -1.97 -2.20
N ARG A 153 12.14 -3.13 -2.44
CA ARG A 153 13.21 -3.69 -1.59
C ARG A 153 14.40 -4.03 -2.46
N LEU A 154 15.53 -3.37 -2.23
CA LEU A 154 16.77 -3.64 -2.96
C LEU A 154 17.46 -4.86 -2.37
N ILE A 155 17.46 -5.96 -3.10
CA ILE A 155 18.19 -7.19 -2.77
C ILE A 155 19.03 -7.57 -3.99
N PRO A 156 20.33 -7.24 -3.99
CA PRO A 156 21.27 -7.64 -5.03
C PRO A 156 21.31 -9.15 -5.24
N ARG A 157 21.82 -9.59 -6.40
CA ARG A 157 22.14 -11.02 -6.57
C ARG A 157 23.39 -11.38 -5.79
N SER A 158 23.49 -12.66 -5.46
CA SER A 158 24.59 -13.21 -4.71
C SER A 158 25.45 -14.17 -5.53
N VAL A 159 26.61 -14.49 -4.96
CA VAL A 159 27.52 -15.56 -5.36
C VAL A 159 27.74 -16.51 -4.19
N ASP A 160 27.90 -17.79 -4.53
CA ASP A 160 28.22 -18.87 -3.61
C ASP A 160 29.74 -18.92 -3.40
N LEU A 161 30.20 -18.48 -2.23
CA LEU A 161 31.63 -18.36 -1.91
C LEU A 161 32.33 -19.70 -1.73
N GLU A 162 31.58 -20.80 -1.53
CA GLU A 162 32.17 -22.14 -1.46
C GLU A 162 32.54 -22.65 -2.86
N LYS A 163 31.75 -22.28 -3.87
CA LYS A 163 31.98 -22.61 -5.28
C LYS A 163 33.01 -21.71 -5.94
N PHE A 164 32.93 -20.40 -5.70
CA PHE A 164 33.85 -19.41 -6.27
C PHE A 164 34.96 -19.09 -5.28
N LYS A 165 36.01 -19.92 -5.29
CA LYS A 165 37.16 -19.78 -4.38
C LYS A 165 38.09 -18.66 -4.82
N PHE A 166 38.42 -17.78 -3.89
CA PHE A 166 39.35 -16.68 -4.12
C PHE A 166 40.77 -17.21 -4.36
N ILE A 167 41.37 -16.81 -5.48
CA ILE A 167 42.78 -17.01 -5.77
C ILE A 167 43.37 -15.65 -6.14
N SER A 168 44.41 -15.22 -5.43
CA SER A 168 44.99 -13.90 -5.64
C SER A 168 45.66 -13.79 -7.03
N PRO A 169 45.55 -12.65 -7.73
CA PRO A 169 46.10 -12.48 -9.08
C PRO A 169 47.60 -12.82 -9.20
N ASP A 170 48.41 -12.49 -8.21
CA ASP A 170 49.84 -12.78 -8.16
C ASP A 170 50.16 -14.27 -8.07
N SER A 171 49.29 -15.06 -7.42
CA SER A 171 49.42 -16.52 -7.34
C SER A 171 48.94 -17.23 -8.61
N LYS A 172 48.06 -16.57 -9.38
CA LYS A 172 47.44 -17.13 -10.59
C LYS A 172 48.17 -16.78 -11.87
N ARG A 173 48.80 -15.61 -11.93
CA ARG A 173 49.40 -15.06 -13.14
C ARG A 173 50.45 -16.00 -13.72
N GLY A 174 50.13 -16.58 -14.87
CA GLY A 174 50.99 -17.50 -15.60
C GLY A 174 51.80 -16.82 -16.71
N LYS A 175 52.30 -17.66 -17.63
CA LYS A 175 52.96 -17.20 -18.87
C LYS A 175 51.97 -16.61 -19.89
N ASP A 176 50.75 -17.13 -19.90
CA ASP A 176 49.66 -16.64 -20.73
C ASP A 176 48.81 -15.65 -19.93
N PHE A 177 48.17 -14.71 -20.62
CA PHE A 177 47.25 -13.76 -20.00
C PHE A 177 45.83 -13.96 -20.56
N ASN A 178 44.98 -14.58 -19.76
CA ASN A 178 43.65 -15.03 -20.12
C ASN A 178 42.61 -13.93 -19.84
N VAL A 179 42.08 -13.31 -20.90
CA VAL A 179 41.04 -12.29 -20.82
C VAL A 179 39.71 -12.86 -21.32
N GLY A 180 38.69 -12.85 -20.48
CA GLY A 180 37.40 -13.49 -20.77
C GLY A 180 36.24 -12.51 -20.87
N ILE A 181 35.31 -12.78 -21.79
CA ILE A 181 33.94 -12.25 -21.77
C ILE A 181 32.96 -13.41 -21.59
N ILE A 182 32.09 -13.33 -20.58
CA ILE A 182 31.09 -14.36 -20.28
C ILE A 182 29.70 -13.76 -20.45
N ALA A 183 29.10 -13.97 -21.62
CA ALA A 183 27.78 -13.44 -21.96
C ALA A 183 27.17 -14.15 -23.18
N ARG A 184 25.83 -14.10 -23.30
CA ARG A 184 25.15 -14.50 -24.54
C ARG A 184 25.58 -13.62 -25.71
N LEU A 185 25.85 -14.23 -26.87
CA LEU A 185 26.25 -13.54 -28.10
C LEU A 185 25.08 -12.73 -28.66
N THR A 186 24.96 -11.49 -28.20
CA THR A 186 23.94 -10.52 -28.61
C THR A 186 24.57 -9.13 -28.73
N PRO A 187 24.05 -8.24 -29.61
CA PRO A 187 24.61 -6.91 -29.81
C PRO A 187 24.76 -6.09 -28.52
N ILE A 188 23.78 -6.20 -27.61
CA ILE A 188 23.75 -5.47 -26.33
C ILE A 188 24.93 -5.87 -25.43
N LYS A 189 25.45 -7.09 -25.55
CA LYS A 189 26.57 -7.58 -24.72
C LYS A 189 27.95 -7.13 -25.23
N GLY A 190 28.01 -6.43 -26.37
CA GLY A 190 29.17 -5.64 -26.78
C GLY A 190 30.41 -6.43 -27.22
N HIS A 191 30.24 -7.69 -27.65
CA HIS A 191 31.34 -8.55 -28.12
C HIS A 191 32.19 -7.89 -29.22
N ILE A 192 31.56 -7.16 -30.15
CA ILE A 192 32.28 -6.39 -31.19
C ILE A 192 33.25 -5.38 -30.57
N HIS A 193 32.82 -4.66 -29.52
CA HIS A 193 33.65 -3.66 -28.86
C HIS A 193 34.79 -4.33 -28.08
N PHE A 194 34.49 -5.45 -27.41
CA PHE A 194 35.49 -6.28 -26.74
C PHE A 194 36.57 -6.78 -27.72
N ILE A 195 36.19 -7.35 -28.86
CA ILE A 195 37.15 -7.84 -29.87
C ILE A 195 38.00 -6.70 -30.44
N LYS A 196 37.40 -5.54 -30.72
CA LYS A 196 38.16 -4.35 -31.14
C LYS A 196 39.16 -3.90 -30.07
N ALA A 197 38.80 -3.99 -28.77
CA ALA A 197 39.72 -3.71 -27.68
C ALA A 197 40.88 -4.72 -27.65
N MET A 198 40.58 -6.01 -27.78
CA MET A 198 41.58 -7.09 -27.80
C MET A 198 42.60 -6.93 -28.93
N ALA A 199 42.20 -6.44 -30.10
CA ALA A 199 43.13 -6.17 -31.21
C ALA A 199 44.21 -5.15 -30.85
N ARG A 200 43.92 -4.22 -29.93
CA ARG A 200 44.89 -3.26 -29.41
C ARG A 200 45.72 -3.88 -28.31
N VAL A 201 45.08 -4.59 -27.39
CA VAL A 201 45.75 -5.29 -26.27
C VAL A 201 46.80 -6.28 -26.80
N ALA A 202 46.49 -7.02 -27.86
CA ALA A 202 47.39 -7.99 -28.49
C ALA A 202 48.70 -7.38 -29.02
N ARG A 203 48.75 -6.06 -29.27
CA ARG A 203 49.98 -5.36 -29.70
C ARG A 203 50.94 -5.09 -28.54
N THR A 204 50.44 -5.10 -27.30
CA THR A 204 51.20 -4.74 -26.10
C THR A 204 51.37 -5.90 -25.14
N VAL A 205 50.40 -6.83 -25.11
CA VAL A 205 50.37 -7.95 -24.18
C VAL A 205 50.82 -9.23 -24.92
N PRO A 206 52.05 -9.72 -24.67
CA PRO A 206 52.49 -10.99 -25.23
C PRO A 206 51.65 -12.14 -24.66
N LYS A 207 51.46 -13.20 -25.46
CA LYS A 207 50.73 -14.42 -25.07
C LYS A 207 49.32 -14.17 -24.53
N LEU A 208 48.64 -13.17 -25.10
CA LEU A 208 47.23 -12.93 -24.85
C LEU A 208 46.38 -14.12 -25.31
N LYS A 209 45.47 -14.57 -24.45
CA LYS A 209 44.40 -15.53 -24.74
C LYS A 209 43.05 -14.87 -24.49
N ILE A 210 42.14 -14.99 -25.44
CA ILE A 210 40.84 -14.32 -25.46
C ILE A 210 39.76 -15.39 -25.39
N TRP A 211 39.00 -15.42 -24.30
CA TRP A 211 37.94 -16.42 -24.11
C TRP A 211 36.57 -15.79 -24.28
N ILE A 212 35.76 -16.36 -25.17
CA ILE A 212 34.37 -15.95 -25.40
C ILE A 212 33.48 -17.08 -24.94
N VAL A 213 32.77 -16.85 -23.84
CA VAL A 213 31.96 -17.86 -23.16
C VAL A 213 30.49 -17.47 -23.24
N GLY A 214 29.67 -18.40 -23.71
CA GLY A 214 28.28 -18.22 -24.10
C GLY A 214 28.07 -18.46 -25.58
N ASP A 215 26.81 -18.57 -25.99
CA ASP A 215 26.45 -18.81 -27.38
C ASP A 215 25.34 -17.86 -27.86
N ALA A 216 25.10 -17.87 -29.18
CA ALA A 216 24.01 -17.19 -29.83
C ALA A 216 22.76 -18.08 -29.81
N SER A 217 21.60 -17.48 -29.55
CA SER A 217 20.33 -18.14 -29.86
C SER A 217 20.16 -18.26 -31.38
N ALA A 218 19.25 -19.11 -31.85
CA ALA A 218 18.90 -19.22 -33.28
C ALA A 218 18.71 -17.87 -34.00
N HIS A 219 18.07 -16.88 -33.35
CA HIS A 219 17.85 -15.54 -33.94
C HIS A 219 19.09 -14.64 -34.02
N HIS A 220 20.20 -15.01 -33.36
CA HIS A 220 21.42 -14.20 -33.26
C HIS A 220 22.62 -14.89 -33.93
N GLN A 221 22.40 -15.95 -34.72
CA GLN A 221 23.49 -16.70 -35.33
C GLN A 221 24.35 -15.85 -36.29
N ARG A 222 23.70 -14.96 -37.05
CA ARG A 222 24.39 -13.99 -37.92
C ARG A 222 25.33 -13.05 -37.14
N TYR A 223 24.99 -12.72 -35.89
CA TYR A 223 25.84 -11.89 -35.05
C TYR A 223 27.08 -12.67 -34.56
N LYS A 224 26.95 -13.97 -34.30
CA LYS A 224 28.08 -14.85 -34.00
C LYS A 224 29.05 -14.92 -35.19
N GLU A 225 28.52 -15.14 -36.40
CA GLU A 225 29.31 -15.14 -37.64
C GLU A 225 30.05 -13.81 -37.84
N GLU A 226 29.39 -12.67 -37.57
CA GLU A 226 30.01 -11.35 -37.63
C GLU A 226 31.21 -11.22 -36.67
N ILE A 227 31.09 -11.75 -35.44
CA ILE A 227 32.17 -11.75 -34.46
C ILE A 227 33.33 -12.65 -34.93
N GLU A 228 33.05 -13.85 -35.42
CA GLU A 228 34.06 -14.78 -35.94
C GLU A 228 34.83 -14.18 -37.13
N VAL A 229 34.13 -13.53 -38.06
CA VAL A 229 34.74 -12.79 -39.18
C VAL A 229 35.61 -11.64 -38.67
N LEU A 230 35.13 -10.88 -37.68
CA LEU A 230 35.88 -9.77 -37.09
C LEU A 230 37.17 -10.24 -36.41
N VAL A 231 37.12 -11.36 -35.68
CA VAL A 231 38.29 -11.99 -35.06
C VAL A 231 39.34 -12.35 -36.11
N ARG A 232 38.93 -12.96 -37.23
CA ARG A 232 39.84 -13.28 -38.35
C ARG A 232 40.42 -12.03 -38.99
N ARG A 233 39.58 -11.04 -39.30
CA ARG A 233 39.99 -9.77 -39.94
C ARG A 233 41.00 -8.99 -39.11
N LEU A 234 40.91 -9.08 -37.79
CA LEU A 234 41.84 -8.42 -36.86
C LEU A 234 43.06 -9.27 -36.50
N GLY A 235 43.23 -10.45 -37.09
CA GLY A 235 44.37 -11.33 -36.85
C GLY A 235 44.39 -12.00 -35.46
N LEU A 236 43.24 -12.07 -34.78
CA LEU A 236 43.12 -12.58 -33.40
C LEU A 236 42.74 -14.06 -33.32
N TRP A 237 42.64 -14.76 -34.46
CA TRP A 237 42.09 -16.11 -34.52
C TRP A 237 42.95 -17.16 -33.78
N HIS A 238 44.27 -16.95 -33.72
CA HIS A 238 45.19 -17.81 -32.97
C HIS A 238 45.10 -17.64 -31.45
N SER A 239 44.59 -16.49 -30.99
CA SER A 239 44.50 -16.14 -29.58
C SER A 239 43.07 -16.20 -29.05
N THR A 240 42.06 -16.42 -29.90
CA THR A 240 40.64 -16.40 -29.51
C THR A 240 40.03 -17.78 -29.48
N GLU A 241 39.39 -18.12 -28.36
CA GLU A 241 38.69 -19.38 -28.15
C GLU A 241 37.20 -19.10 -27.89
N PHE A 242 36.34 -19.68 -28.73
CA PHE A 242 34.89 -19.67 -28.53
C PHE A 242 34.51 -20.94 -27.77
N LEU A 243 34.26 -20.79 -26.47
CA LEU A 243 33.99 -21.93 -25.58
C LEU A 243 32.51 -22.34 -25.58
N GLY A 244 31.64 -21.60 -26.26
CA GLY A 244 30.20 -21.88 -26.30
C GLY A 244 29.55 -21.81 -24.92
N THR A 245 28.39 -22.47 -24.75
CA THR A 245 27.69 -22.49 -23.47
C THR A 245 28.40 -23.42 -22.48
N GLN A 246 28.83 -22.87 -21.34
CA GLN A 246 29.53 -23.60 -20.29
C GLN A 246 28.62 -23.86 -19.09
N ARG A 247 28.76 -25.04 -18.46
CA ARG A 247 28.04 -25.42 -17.23
C ARG A 247 28.82 -25.07 -15.97
N ASP A 248 30.13 -25.23 -16.00
CA ASP A 248 31.02 -24.97 -14.86
C ASP A 248 31.66 -23.58 -14.98
N ILE A 249 30.85 -22.55 -14.74
CA ILE A 249 31.32 -21.16 -14.69
C ILE A 249 32.40 -20.93 -13.63
N PRO A 250 32.32 -21.49 -12.39
CA PRO A 250 33.41 -21.41 -11.43
C PRO A 250 34.76 -21.83 -12.00
N GLN A 251 34.83 -22.96 -12.71
CA GLN A 251 36.07 -23.45 -13.32
C GLN A 251 36.56 -22.60 -14.47
N VAL A 252 35.67 -21.98 -15.25
CA VAL A 252 36.06 -21.03 -16.31
C VAL A 252 36.65 -19.77 -15.69
N VAL A 253 35.95 -19.18 -14.73
CA VAL A 253 36.37 -17.94 -14.06
C VAL A 253 37.69 -18.16 -13.30
N SER A 254 37.87 -19.31 -12.64
CA SER A 254 39.10 -19.66 -11.91
C SER A 254 40.35 -19.73 -12.80
N GLN A 255 40.23 -19.69 -14.12
CA GLN A 255 41.34 -19.69 -15.08
C GLN A 255 41.59 -18.32 -15.76
N LEU A 256 40.68 -17.35 -15.60
CA LEU A 256 40.83 -16.01 -16.18
C LEU A 256 41.75 -15.10 -15.37
N ASP A 257 42.71 -14.43 -16.01
CA ASP A 257 43.47 -13.35 -15.39
C ASP A 257 42.68 -12.04 -15.32
N LEU A 258 41.71 -11.86 -16.21
CA LEU A 258 40.86 -10.68 -16.27
C LEU A 258 39.49 -11.01 -16.86
N LEU A 259 38.42 -10.51 -16.23
CA LEU A 259 37.09 -10.53 -16.81
C LEU A 259 36.75 -9.16 -17.41
N VAL A 260 36.14 -9.16 -18.60
CA VAL A 260 35.58 -7.97 -19.23
C VAL A 260 34.07 -8.10 -19.38
N LEU A 261 33.33 -7.12 -18.84
CA LEU A 261 31.91 -6.92 -19.12
C LEU A 261 31.73 -5.74 -20.09
N ALA A 262 31.38 -6.04 -21.34
CA ALA A 262 31.31 -5.05 -22.43
C ALA A 262 29.89 -4.56 -22.76
N THR A 263 28.91 -4.71 -21.85
CA THR A 263 27.50 -4.37 -22.13
C THR A 263 27.35 -2.91 -22.58
N VAL A 264 26.60 -2.68 -23.67
CA VAL A 264 26.54 -1.37 -24.32
C VAL A 264 25.44 -0.47 -23.75
N THR A 265 24.25 -1.02 -23.47
CA THR A 265 23.06 -0.21 -23.14
C THR A 265 22.55 -0.47 -21.73
N HIS A 266 22.09 -1.69 -21.46
CA HIS A 266 21.37 -2.02 -20.25
C HIS A 266 21.92 -3.29 -19.61
N GLU A 267 22.41 -3.15 -18.38
CA GLU A 267 22.74 -4.28 -17.51
C GLU A 267 21.93 -4.15 -16.23
N ALA A 268 21.17 -5.17 -15.86
CA ALA A 268 20.32 -5.08 -14.68
C ALA A 268 21.18 -5.11 -13.40
N PHE A 269 22.15 -6.02 -13.36
CA PHE A 269 23.07 -6.21 -12.22
C PHE A 269 24.48 -6.51 -12.73
N GLY A 270 24.65 -7.65 -13.41
CA GLY A 270 25.95 -8.16 -13.85
C GLY A 270 26.51 -9.23 -12.92
N ARG A 271 25.80 -10.37 -12.79
CA ARG A 271 26.17 -11.48 -11.90
C ARG A 271 27.60 -12.00 -12.12
N VAL A 272 28.06 -12.04 -13.38
CA VAL A 272 29.42 -12.45 -13.73
C VAL A 272 30.50 -11.57 -13.07
N ILE A 273 30.20 -10.30 -12.77
CA ILE A 273 31.15 -9.40 -12.09
C ILE A 273 31.43 -9.92 -10.68
N ILE A 274 30.38 -10.20 -9.89
CA ILE A 274 30.56 -10.70 -8.52
C ILE A 274 31.11 -12.13 -8.50
N GLU A 275 30.84 -12.94 -9.54
CA GLU A 275 31.46 -14.26 -9.72
C GLU A 275 32.97 -14.15 -9.97
N ALA A 276 33.41 -13.22 -10.81
CA ALA A 276 34.84 -12.95 -11.02
C ALA A 276 35.51 -12.36 -9.76
N GLN A 277 34.87 -11.39 -9.13
CA GLN A 277 35.38 -10.78 -7.89
C GLN A 277 35.49 -11.81 -6.76
N ALA A 278 34.54 -12.75 -6.64
CA ALA A 278 34.60 -13.86 -5.70
C ALA A 278 35.82 -14.78 -5.94
N SER A 279 36.16 -15.03 -7.20
CA SER A 279 37.31 -15.85 -7.59
C SER A 279 38.65 -15.11 -7.59
N GLY A 280 38.69 -13.84 -7.16
CA GLY A 280 39.92 -13.02 -7.18
C GLY A 280 40.32 -12.54 -8.57
N VAL A 281 39.42 -12.57 -9.55
CA VAL A 281 39.66 -12.10 -10.91
C VAL A 281 39.31 -10.60 -11.01
N PRO A 282 40.27 -9.72 -11.35
CA PRO A 282 39.99 -8.31 -11.59
C PRO A 282 38.99 -8.12 -12.73
N VAL A 283 38.21 -7.03 -12.68
CA VAL A 283 37.14 -6.76 -13.65
C VAL A 283 37.32 -5.40 -14.31
N VAL A 284 37.22 -5.39 -15.64
CA VAL A 284 36.95 -4.18 -16.43
C VAL A 284 35.50 -4.25 -16.90
N ALA A 285 34.69 -3.25 -16.60
CA ALA A 285 33.29 -3.23 -17.02
C ALA A 285 32.88 -1.89 -17.60
N THR A 286 31.89 -1.91 -18.49
CA THR A 286 31.27 -0.68 -18.98
C THR A 286 30.40 -0.02 -17.91
N GLN A 287 30.43 1.32 -17.83
CA GLN A 287 29.68 2.10 -16.85
C GLN A 287 28.18 2.19 -17.23
N VAL A 288 27.45 1.08 -17.09
CA VAL A 288 26.03 0.98 -17.46
C VAL A 288 25.17 0.31 -16.39
N GLY A 289 23.94 0.79 -16.25
CA GLY A 289 22.91 0.13 -15.45
C GLY A 289 23.35 -0.23 -14.02
N GLY A 290 23.12 -1.47 -13.59
CA GLY A 290 23.46 -1.97 -12.25
C GLY A 290 24.94 -2.26 -12.03
N VAL A 291 25.80 -2.12 -13.04
CA VAL A 291 27.26 -2.35 -12.91
C VAL A 291 27.87 -1.39 -11.90
N VAL A 292 27.39 -0.14 -11.88
CA VAL A 292 27.90 0.92 -10.98
C VAL A 292 27.52 0.70 -9.51
N ASP A 293 26.53 -0.16 -9.24
CA ASP A 293 26.21 -0.58 -7.87
C ASP A 293 27.27 -1.58 -7.35
N ILE A 294 27.86 -2.37 -8.26
CA ILE A 294 28.83 -3.42 -7.94
C ILE A 294 30.25 -2.84 -7.89
N ILE A 295 30.68 -2.12 -8.93
CA ILE A 295 32.07 -1.65 -9.09
C ILE A 295 32.20 -0.20 -8.66
N GLU A 296 33.08 0.02 -7.69
CA GLU A 296 33.67 1.32 -7.36
C GLU A 296 34.96 1.49 -8.17
N HIS A 297 34.95 2.46 -9.10
CA HIS A 297 36.03 2.68 -10.06
C HIS A 297 37.38 2.88 -9.36
N LYS A 298 38.41 2.16 -9.82
CA LYS A 298 39.79 2.13 -9.27
C LYS A 298 39.95 1.52 -7.88
N GLU A 299 38.86 1.16 -7.22
CA GLU A 299 38.88 0.52 -5.90
C GLU A 299 38.56 -0.98 -5.96
N THR A 300 37.52 -1.37 -6.70
CA THR A 300 37.03 -2.78 -6.79
C THR A 300 36.93 -3.29 -8.23
N GLY A 301 37.34 -2.47 -9.19
CA GLY A 301 37.39 -2.77 -10.62
C GLY A 301 37.61 -1.48 -11.42
N LEU A 302 37.74 -1.61 -12.74
CA LEU A 302 37.83 -0.46 -13.64
C LEU A 302 36.52 -0.31 -14.42
N LEU A 303 36.03 0.92 -14.46
CA LEU A 303 34.86 1.31 -15.24
C LEU A 303 35.30 2.10 -16.47
N VAL A 304 34.72 1.76 -17.62
CA VAL A 304 34.99 2.43 -18.90
C VAL A 304 33.68 2.87 -19.59
N PRO A 305 33.71 3.86 -20.49
CA PRO A 305 32.54 4.22 -21.27
C PRO A 305 32.01 3.04 -22.11
N PRO A 306 30.68 2.86 -22.25
CA PRO A 306 30.12 1.85 -23.13
C PRO A 306 30.46 2.14 -24.60
N ALA A 307 30.53 1.08 -25.41
CA ALA A 307 30.85 1.15 -26.83
C ALA A 307 32.19 1.87 -27.15
N ASP A 308 33.11 1.96 -26.20
CA ASP A 308 34.45 2.53 -26.38
C ASP A 308 35.56 1.46 -26.24
N PRO A 309 35.97 0.86 -27.36
CA PRO A 309 37.04 -0.13 -27.35
C PRO A 309 38.42 0.45 -26.96
N ASN A 310 38.68 1.76 -27.12
CA ASN A 310 39.98 2.35 -26.80
C ASN A 310 40.18 2.38 -25.29
N SER A 311 39.27 3.03 -24.56
CA SER A 311 39.29 3.09 -23.09
C SER A 311 39.29 1.69 -22.46
N MET A 312 38.55 0.75 -23.06
CA MET A 312 38.56 -0.66 -22.64
C MET A 312 39.95 -1.30 -22.79
N ALA A 313 40.62 -1.09 -23.92
CA ALA A 313 41.97 -1.64 -24.12
C ALA A 313 42.99 -1.04 -23.15
N GLU A 314 42.90 0.28 -22.90
CA GLU A 314 43.78 0.98 -21.95
C GLU A 314 43.64 0.43 -20.54
N ALA A 315 42.40 0.24 -20.05
CA ALA A 315 42.14 -0.35 -18.74
C ALA A 315 42.68 -1.78 -18.62
N ILE A 316 42.56 -2.59 -19.68
CA ILE A 316 43.07 -3.96 -19.72
C ILE A 316 44.60 -3.97 -19.68
N ILE A 317 45.25 -3.11 -20.47
CA ILE A 317 46.71 -2.97 -20.49
C ILE A 317 47.21 -2.46 -19.13
N GLN A 318 46.48 -1.56 -18.47
CA GLN A 318 46.82 -1.07 -17.14
C GLN A 318 46.87 -2.22 -16.13
N ILE A 319 45.83 -3.07 -16.06
CA ILE A 319 45.81 -4.24 -15.16
C ILE A 319 46.87 -5.27 -15.55
N TYR A 320 47.19 -5.40 -16.84
CA TYR A 320 48.26 -6.29 -17.28
C TYR A 320 49.63 -5.85 -16.75
N LYS A 321 49.95 -4.55 -16.87
CA LYS A 321 51.25 -3.97 -16.51
C LYS A 321 51.44 -3.77 -15.00
N ASP A 322 50.37 -3.47 -14.27
CA ASP A 322 50.41 -3.16 -12.84
C ASP A 322 49.78 -4.31 -12.02
N LEU A 323 50.58 -5.33 -11.74
CA LEU A 323 50.16 -6.48 -10.92
C LEU A 323 49.74 -6.07 -9.49
N PRO A 324 50.45 -5.17 -8.78
CA PRO A 324 49.98 -4.65 -7.50
C PRO A 324 48.58 -4.02 -7.56
N LEU A 325 48.27 -3.24 -8.60
CA LEU A 325 46.92 -2.72 -8.83
C LEU A 325 45.91 -3.86 -9.00
N ALA A 326 46.22 -4.87 -9.83
CA ALA A 326 45.35 -6.03 -10.04
C ALA A 326 45.00 -6.74 -8.72
N VAL A 327 46.01 -7.01 -7.88
CA VAL A 327 45.86 -7.63 -6.56
C VAL A 327 44.98 -6.78 -5.65
N ARG A 328 45.26 -5.47 -5.57
CA ARG A 328 44.47 -4.53 -4.75
C ARG A 328 43.00 -4.52 -5.17
N LEU A 329 42.73 -4.39 -6.47
CA LEU A 329 41.37 -4.39 -7.01
C LEU A 329 40.64 -5.69 -6.65
N ALA A 330 41.29 -6.84 -6.83
CA ALA A 330 40.71 -8.15 -6.54
C ALA A 330 40.40 -8.33 -5.04
N GLN A 331 41.33 -7.95 -4.15
CA GLN A 331 41.14 -8.07 -2.70
C GLN A 331 40.02 -7.17 -2.18
N ASN A 332 40.01 -5.89 -2.60
CA ASN A 332 38.95 -4.95 -2.24
C ASN A 332 37.58 -5.42 -2.74
N ALA A 333 37.54 -5.92 -3.97
CA ALA A 333 36.32 -6.45 -4.56
C ALA A 333 35.81 -7.70 -3.83
N TYR A 334 36.71 -8.63 -3.50
CA TYR A 334 36.38 -9.83 -2.74
C TYR A 334 35.79 -9.50 -1.37
N LYS A 335 36.42 -8.57 -0.63
CA LYS A 335 35.89 -8.07 0.65
C LYS A 335 34.47 -7.52 0.49
N LYS A 336 34.24 -6.68 -0.53
CA LYS A 336 32.90 -6.14 -0.82
C LYS A 336 31.88 -7.25 -1.15
N VAL A 337 32.29 -8.27 -1.90
CA VAL A 337 31.45 -9.43 -2.22
C VAL A 337 31.08 -10.20 -0.96
N GLN A 338 32.03 -10.46 -0.06
CA GLN A 338 31.77 -11.13 1.22
C GLN A 338 30.78 -10.34 2.07
N GLU A 339 30.88 -9.01 2.09
CA GLU A 339 30.01 -8.15 2.92
C GLU A 339 28.61 -7.94 2.32
N LYS A 340 28.48 -7.87 0.98
CA LYS A 340 27.24 -7.38 0.32
C LYS A 340 26.58 -8.36 -0.64
N TYR A 341 27.33 -9.33 -1.19
CA TYR A 341 26.89 -10.16 -2.31
C TYR A 341 27.02 -11.67 -2.04
N ASN A 342 27.07 -12.09 -0.77
CA ASN A 342 27.05 -13.51 -0.42
C ASN A 342 25.61 -14.08 -0.40
N LEU A 343 25.50 -15.40 -0.57
CA LEU A 343 24.22 -16.10 -0.70
C LEU A 343 23.36 -16.02 0.58
N ASP A 344 23.97 -16.21 1.75
CA ASP A 344 23.27 -16.19 3.04
C ASP A 344 22.59 -14.84 3.31
N LEU A 345 23.29 -13.74 3.02
CA LEU A 345 22.77 -12.39 3.18
C LEU A 345 21.57 -12.14 2.24
N MET A 346 21.65 -12.57 0.98
CA MET A 346 20.54 -12.43 0.03
C MET A 346 19.30 -13.19 0.53
N ILE A 347 19.47 -14.41 1.05
CA ILE A 347 18.39 -15.24 1.58
C ILE A 347 17.80 -14.62 2.84
N LYS A 348 18.64 -14.22 3.79
CA LYS A 348 18.22 -13.51 5.01
C LYS A 348 17.37 -12.29 4.66
N ASN A 349 17.85 -11.43 3.77
CA ASN A 349 17.12 -10.23 3.35
C ASN A 349 15.80 -10.58 2.64
N THR A 350 15.77 -11.65 1.85
CA THR A 350 14.55 -12.12 1.18
C THR A 350 13.51 -12.61 2.19
N LEU A 351 13.95 -13.35 3.22
CA LEU A 351 13.08 -13.81 4.31
C LEU A 351 12.51 -12.65 5.13
N GLU A 352 13.31 -11.62 5.40
CA GLU A 352 12.81 -10.41 6.07
C GLU A 352 11.73 -9.70 5.24
N VAL A 353 11.86 -9.66 3.91
CA VAL A 353 10.79 -9.14 3.03
C VAL A 353 9.51 -9.97 3.14
N TYR A 354 9.62 -11.30 3.26
CA TYR A 354 8.45 -12.16 3.46
C TYR A 354 7.78 -11.93 4.81
N LYS A 355 8.56 -11.86 5.89
CA LYS A 355 8.06 -11.53 7.24
C LYS A 355 7.37 -10.16 7.25
N GLU A 356 7.98 -9.15 6.64
CA GLU A 356 7.41 -7.82 6.50
C GLU A 356 6.08 -7.84 5.72
N ALA A 357 6.01 -8.61 4.64
CA ALA A 357 4.81 -8.72 3.82
C ALA A 357 3.66 -9.43 4.57
N LEU A 358 3.97 -10.36 5.47
CA LEU A 358 2.99 -11.07 6.30
C LEU A 358 2.53 -10.24 7.50
N SER A 359 3.43 -9.51 8.15
CA SER A 359 3.13 -8.80 9.41
C SER A 359 2.35 -7.50 9.21
N GLN A 360 2.59 -6.79 8.12
CA GLN A 360 1.90 -5.52 7.87
C GLN A 360 0.58 -5.76 7.15
N SER A 361 -0.53 -5.33 7.75
CA SER A 361 -1.82 -5.29 7.06
C SER A 361 -2.43 -3.90 7.10
N LYS A 362 -3.21 -3.56 6.07
CA LYS A 362 -3.86 -2.27 5.89
C LYS A 362 -5.36 -2.48 5.72
N THR A 363 -6.14 -1.76 6.53
CA THR A 363 -7.61 -1.74 6.41
C THR A 363 -8.10 -0.34 6.03
N LEU A 364 -8.96 -0.28 5.03
CA LEU A 364 -9.71 0.92 4.66
C LEU A 364 -11.14 0.80 5.19
N ILE A 365 -11.60 1.80 5.93
CA ILE A 365 -13.01 1.95 6.30
C ILE A 365 -13.61 3.03 5.39
N ILE A 366 -14.77 2.77 4.76
CA ILE A 366 -15.45 3.76 3.90
C ILE A 366 -16.72 4.22 4.61
N LYS A 367 -16.80 5.53 4.90
CA LYS A 367 -17.98 6.18 5.46
C LYS A 367 -18.10 7.60 4.89
N LEU A 368 -18.93 7.77 3.86
CA LEU A 368 -19.07 9.00 3.06
C LEU A 368 -20.36 9.76 3.38
N SER A 369 -20.86 9.62 4.61
CA SER A 369 -22.18 10.03 5.05
C SER A 369 -22.17 11.43 5.68
N SER A 370 -23.31 11.82 6.28
CA SER A 370 -23.41 13.08 6.99
C SER A 370 -22.54 13.10 8.25
N LEU A 371 -22.29 14.29 8.79
CA LEU A 371 -21.48 14.48 10.00
C LEU A 371 -21.96 13.60 11.16
N GLY A 372 -23.27 13.53 11.41
CA GLY A 372 -23.85 12.71 12.48
C GLY A 372 -23.58 11.21 12.30
N ASP A 373 -23.70 10.71 11.07
CA ASP A 373 -23.42 9.31 10.75
C ASP A 373 -21.94 8.93 10.95
N ILE A 374 -21.03 9.90 10.84
CA ILE A 374 -19.59 9.69 11.09
C ILE A 374 -19.34 9.57 12.59
N ILE A 375 -19.94 10.44 13.40
CA ILE A 375 -19.87 10.34 14.87
C ILE A 375 -20.39 8.98 15.33
N LEU A 376 -21.53 8.53 14.77
CA LEU A 376 -22.12 7.21 15.03
C LEU A 376 -21.24 6.02 14.59
N SER A 377 -20.16 6.27 13.84
CA SER A 377 -19.19 5.23 13.45
C SER A 377 -17.95 5.17 14.34
N THR A 378 -17.80 6.09 15.29
CA THR A 378 -16.64 6.13 16.19
C THR A 378 -16.47 4.87 17.06
N PRO A 379 -17.53 4.22 17.60
CA PRO A 379 -17.34 2.97 18.34
C PRO A 379 -16.85 1.82 17.45
N ALA A 380 -17.34 1.77 16.21
CA ALA A 380 -16.89 0.79 15.21
C ALA A 380 -15.41 0.99 14.88
N ILE A 381 -14.96 2.24 14.70
CA ILE A 381 -13.55 2.57 14.42
C ILE A 381 -12.65 2.14 15.60
N LYS A 382 -13.06 2.44 16.84
CA LYS A 382 -12.36 2.03 18.06
C LYS A 382 -12.21 0.51 18.17
N ALA A 383 -13.32 -0.22 18.03
CA ALA A 383 -13.32 -1.68 18.12
C ALA A 383 -12.44 -2.33 17.02
N ILE A 384 -12.40 -1.76 15.81
CA ILE A 384 -11.48 -2.21 14.75
C ILE A 384 -10.02 -2.00 15.18
N ARG A 385 -9.67 -0.86 15.80
CA ARG A 385 -8.31 -0.62 16.32
C ARG A 385 -7.93 -1.59 17.45
N GLU A 386 -8.85 -1.86 18.37
CA GLU A 386 -8.62 -2.80 19.47
C GLU A 386 -8.33 -4.22 18.94
N LYS A 387 -9.04 -4.63 17.89
CA LYS A 387 -8.81 -5.90 17.19
C LYS A 387 -7.51 -5.93 16.41
N PHE A 388 -7.23 -4.87 15.64
CA PHE A 388 -6.09 -4.79 14.74
C PHE A 388 -5.08 -3.76 15.25
N LYS A 389 -4.21 -4.22 16.17
CA LYS A 389 -3.15 -3.43 16.80
C LYS A 389 -1.98 -3.19 15.84
N GLU A 390 -1.11 -2.24 16.20
CA GLU A 390 0.15 -2.00 15.49
C GLU A 390 0.94 -3.31 15.29
N PRO A 391 1.59 -3.53 14.12
CA PRO A 391 1.86 -2.57 13.04
C PRO A 391 0.74 -2.46 11.98
N HIS A 392 -0.47 -2.96 12.26
CA HIS A 392 -1.60 -2.86 11.33
C HIS A 392 -2.02 -1.40 11.12
N LYS A 393 -2.20 -1.00 9.86
CA LYS A 393 -2.59 0.36 9.49
C LYS A 393 -4.09 0.47 9.22
N ILE A 394 -4.72 1.47 9.82
CA ILE A 394 -6.15 1.76 9.66
C ILE A 394 -6.31 3.13 9.01
N SER A 395 -6.97 3.14 7.86
CA SER A 395 -7.35 4.36 7.15
C SER A 395 -8.86 4.48 7.07
N VAL A 396 -9.39 5.70 7.19
CA VAL A 396 -10.82 5.97 6.95
C VAL A 396 -10.97 6.94 5.78
N LEU A 397 -11.86 6.62 4.85
CA LEU A 397 -12.29 7.53 3.78
C LEU A 397 -13.61 8.20 4.15
N VAL A 398 -13.55 9.52 4.32
CA VAL A 398 -14.71 10.38 4.65
C VAL A 398 -14.94 11.48 3.62
N GLY A 399 -16.11 12.11 3.65
CA GLY A 399 -16.39 13.30 2.84
C GLY A 399 -15.68 14.54 3.38
N ALA A 400 -15.39 15.51 2.50
CA ALA A 400 -14.76 16.78 2.89
C ALA A 400 -15.53 17.54 3.99
N ASP A 401 -16.87 17.50 3.95
CA ASP A 401 -17.74 18.18 4.92
C ASP A 401 -17.70 17.57 6.34
N SER A 402 -17.14 16.36 6.50
CA SER A 402 -17.18 15.61 7.76
C SER A 402 -15.80 15.18 8.25
N LYS A 403 -14.72 15.64 7.60
CA LYS A 403 -13.34 15.27 7.93
C LYS A 403 -12.97 15.66 9.37
N ASP A 404 -13.48 16.80 9.86
CA ASP A 404 -13.08 17.38 11.14
C ASP A 404 -13.52 16.53 12.34
N VAL A 405 -14.52 15.64 12.15
CA VAL A 405 -14.95 14.67 13.17
C VAL A 405 -13.84 13.68 13.52
N LEU A 406 -13.04 13.27 12.53
CA LEU A 406 -12.03 12.22 12.69
C LEU A 406 -10.59 12.78 12.63
N LEU A 407 -10.42 14.10 12.53
CA LEU A 407 -9.11 14.73 12.29
C LEU A 407 -8.05 14.34 13.32
N ARG A 408 -8.46 14.15 14.59
CA ARG A 408 -7.59 13.76 15.71
C ARG A 408 -8.02 12.43 16.35
N CYS A 409 -8.68 11.58 15.59
CA CYS A 409 -9.06 10.25 16.07
C CYS A 409 -7.81 9.42 16.39
N PRO A 410 -7.59 8.99 17.64
CA PRO A 410 -6.37 8.27 18.04
C PRO A 410 -6.34 6.83 17.49
N TYR A 411 -7.43 6.38 16.91
CA TYR A 411 -7.58 5.02 16.38
C TYR A 411 -7.13 4.90 14.92
N LEU A 412 -6.79 6.01 14.25
CA LEU A 412 -6.47 6.07 12.83
C LEU A 412 -4.99 6.35 12.57
N ASP A 413 -4.42 5.71 11.56
CA ASP A 413 -3.10 6.07 11.02
C ASP A 413 -3.20 7.11 9.90
N GLU A 414 -4.31 7.09 9.16
CA GLU A 414 -4.49 7.97 8.02
C GLU A 414 -5.96 8.32 7.79
N LEU A 415 -6.25 9.62 7.71
CA LEU A 415 -7.55 10.13 7.30
C LEU A 415 -7.52 10.49 5.81
N LEU A 416 -8.31 9.79 5.00
CA LEU A 416 -8.49 10.06 3.58
C LEU A 416 -9.76 10.87 3.36
N VAL A 417 -9.68 11.88 2.50
CA VAL A 417 -10.80 12.81 2.25
C VAL A 417 -11.22 12.73 0.78
N ALA A 418 -12.50 12.47 0.56
CA ALA A 418 -13.16 12.56 -0.73
C ALA A 418 -13.94 13.88 -0.85
N ASP A 419 -13.58 14.71 -1.83
CA ASP A 419 -14.22 15.98 -2.10
C ASP A 419 -14.98 15.93 -3.44
N PHE A 420 -16.18 15.34 -3.39
CA PHE A 420 -17.04 15.23 -4.57
C PHE A 420 -17.64 16.57 -5.05
N LYS A 421 -17.44 17.67 -4.30
CA LYS A 421 -17.92 19.01 -4.69
C LYS A 421 -16.88 19.73 -5.56
N HIS A 422 -15.60 19.57 -5.25
CA HIS A 422 -14.51 20.22 -5.95
C HIS A 422 -13.58 19.18 -6.60
N LYS A 423 -12.53 18.73 -5.88
CA LYS A 423 -11.41 17.96 -6.45
C LYS A 423 -11.80 16.64 -7.12
N ASP A 424 -12.71 15.89 -6.51
CA ASP A 424 -13.10 14.54 -6.95
C ASP A 424 -14.43 14.57 -7.73
N ARG A 425 -14.82 15.74 -8.26
CA ARG A 425 -16.03 15.90 -9.05
C ARG A 425 -15.87 15.28 -10.45
N GLY A 426 -16.94 14.64 -10.91
CA GLY A 426 -17.01 14.04 -12.24
C GLY A 426 -16.12 12.79 -12.40
N VAL A 427 -16.06 12.25 -13.62
CA VAL A 427 -15.41 10.96 -13.88
C VAL A 427 -13.89 11.02 -13.63
N ARG A 428 -13.21 12.09 -14.07
CA ARG A 428 -11.76 12.23 -13.91
C ARG A 428 -11.33 12.33 -12.44
N GLY A 429 -11.99 13.20 -11.67
CA GLY A 429 -11.72 13.33 -10.23
C GLY A 429 -11.99 12.02 -9.49
N TRP A 430 -13.10 11.36 -9.82
CA TRP A 430 -13.46 10.08 -9.24
C TRP A 430 -12.46 8.95 -9.58
N LEU A 431 -11.99 8.86 -10.83
CA LEU A 431 -10.95 7.91 -11.23
C LEU A 431 -9.59 8.21 -10.57
N SER A 432 -9.28 9.49 -10.35
CA SER A 432 -8.08 9.90 -9.59
C SER A 432 -8.16 9.41 -8.14
N LEU A 433 -9.30 9.59 -7.47
CA LEU A 433 -9.56 9.06 -6.13
C LEU A 433 -9.41 7.53 -6.10
N ALA A 434 -10.03 6.82 -7.05
CA ALA A 434 -9.91 5.37 -7.16
C ALA A 434 -8.45 4.91 -7.39
N GLY A 435 -7.72 5.60 -8.25
CA GLY A 435 -6.30 5.34 -8.50
C GLY A 435 -5.43 5.56 -7.26
N MET A 436 -5.72 6.60 -6.47
CA MET A 436 -5.06 6.84 -5.17
C MET A 436 -5.33 5.68 -4.20
N LEU A 437 -6.59 5.26 -4.05
CA LEU A 437 -6.95 4.12 -3.19
C LEU A 437 -6.28 2.81 -3.64
N CYS A 438 -6.22 2.57 -4.96
CA CYS A 438 -5.52 1.41 -5.52
C CYS A 438 -4.02 1.41 -5.18
N LYS A 439 -3.37 2.58 -5.22
CA LYS A 439 -1.94 2.73 -4.87
C LYS A 439 -1.67 2.48 -3.38
N LYS A 440 -2.66 2.55 -2.51
CA LYS A 440 -2.49 2.27 -1.07
C LYS A 440 -2.40 0.77 -0.75
N ASN A 441 -2.94 -0.09 -1.62
CA ASN A 441 -2.92 -1.56 -1.49
C ASN A 441 -3.50 -2.08 -0.18
N PHE A 442 -4.75 -1.73 0.10
CA PHE A 442 -5.44 -2.21 1.29
C PHE A 442 -5.70 -3.72 1.21
N ASP A 443 -5.30 -4.48 2.22
CA ASP A 443 -5.62 -5.92 2.30
C ASP A 443 -7.13 -6.13 2.56
N ARG A 444 -7.75 -5.15 3.21
CA ARG A 444 -9.16 -5.18 3.60
C ARG A 444 -9.86 -3.83 3.38
N VAL A 445 -11.13 -3.88 2.95
CA VAL A 445 -12.06 -2.74 2.94
C VAL A 445 -13.31 -3.10 3.74
N ILE A 446 -13.72 -2.21 4.63
CA ILE A 446 -14.95 -2.29 5.41
C ILE A 446 -15.86 -1.13 4.94
N ASP A 447 -16.89 -1.44 4.15
CA ASP A 447 -17.86 -0.45 3.69
C ASP A 447 -19.01 -0.29 4.70
N LEU A 448 -18.92 0.77 5.52
CA LEU A 448 -19.96 1.18 6.48
C LEU A 448 -20.97 2.18 5.87
N GLN A 449 -20.80 2.55 4.61
CA GLN A 449 -21.66 3.51 3.89
C GLN A 449 -22.82 2.82 3.16
N ASN A 450 -22.60 1.63 2.62
CA ASN A 450 -23.61 0.78 1.99
C ASN A 450 -24.36 1.44 0.80
N ASN A 451 -23.66 1.99 -0.18
CA ASN A 451 -24.27 2.53 -1.40
C ASN A 451 -23.49 2.19 -2.68
N ARG A 452 -24.03 2.52 -3.87
CA ARG A 452 -23.39 2.19 -5.16
C ARG A 452 -21.97 2.76 -5.28
N LYS A 453 -21.75 3.98 -4.77
CA LYS A 453 -20.46 4.68 -4.88
C LYS A 453 -19.42 4.05 -3.96
N SER A 454 -19.79 3.74 -2.72
CA SER A 454 -18.88 3.14 -1.74
C SER A 454 -18.49 1.71 -2.15
N HIS A 455 -19.44 0.90 -2.64
CA HIS A 455 -19.15 -0.45 -3.17
C HIS A 455 -18.20 -0.42 -4.37
N LEU A 456 -18.37 0.57 -5.26
CA LEU A 456 -17.50 0.73 -6.42
C LEU A 456 -16.09 1.22 -6.02
N LEU A 457 -15.98 2.16 -5.08
CA LEU A 457 -14.68 2.58 -4.53
C LEU A 457 -13.98 1.44 -3.79
N ALA A 458 -14.73 0.64 -3.02
CA ALA A 458 -14.21 -0.55 -2.36
C ALA A 458 -13.60 -1.51 -3.38
N PHE A 459 -14.28 -1.76 -4.50
CA PHE A 459 -13.78 -2.60 -5.59
C PHE A 459 -12.54 -2.03 -6.27
N LEU A 460 -12.56 -0.75 -6.66
CA LEU A 460 -11.44 -0.13 -7.36
C LEU A 460 -10.23 0.19 -6.48
N SER A 461 -10.38 0.15 -5.14
CA SER A 461 -9.24 0.12 -4.23
C SER A 461 -8.34 -1.11 -4.44
N SER A 462 -8.80 -2.08 -5.26
CA SER A 462 -8.14 -3.35 -5.55
C SER A 462 -7.94 -4.25 -4.32
N SER A 463 -8.56 -3.90 -3.17
CA SER A 463 -8.57 -4.75 -1.99
C SER A 463 -9.29 -6.06 -2.26
N LEU A 464 -8.80 -7.14 -1.65
CA LEU A 464 -9.38 -8.46 -1.81
C LEU A 464 -10.56 -8.72 -0.90
N ASN A 465 -10.39 -8.37 0.36
CA ASN A 465 -11.37 -8.65 1.38
C ASN A 465 -12.26 -7.43 1.57
N ARG A 466 -13.38 -7.41 0.84
CA ARG A 466 -14.32 -6.29 0.84
C ARG A 466 -15.60 -6.71 1.56
N TYR A 467 -15.84 -6.08 2.71
CA TYR A 467 -16.92 -6.37 3.65
C TYR A 467 -18.01 -5.30 3.56
N GLY A 468 -19.27 -5.70 3.66
CA GLY A 468 -20.39 -4.76 3.72
C GLY A 468 -21.74 -5.45 3.59
N TYR A 469 -22.76 -4.69 3.19
CA TYR A 469 -24.13 -5.18 3.09
C TYR A 469 -24.50 -5.62 1.67
N HIS A 470 -25.32 -6.67 1.60
CA HIS A 470 -26.02 -7.07 0.38
C HIS A 470 -27.29 -6.24 0.19
N ASN A 471 -27.18 -5.13 -0.54
CA ASN A 471 -28.25 -4.14 -0.72
C ASN A 471 -28.81 -4.08 -2.16
N LYS A 472 -28.56 -5.09 -3.00
CA LYS A 472 -28.87 -5.14 -4.44
C LYS A 472 -28.31 -3.98 -5.29
N LYS A 473 -27.45 -3.11 -4.73
CA LYS A 473 -26.90 -1.91 -5.37
C LYS A 473 -25.39 -2.05 -5.60
N PHE A 474 -24.98 -2.92 -6.52
CA PHE A 474 -23.58 -3.31 -6.75
C PHE A 474 -22.93 -4.04 -5.57
N SER A 475 -23.71 -4.61 -4.66
CA SER A 475 -23.19 -5.51 -3.62
C SER A 475 -22.47 -6.73 -4.19
N ILE A 476 -22.63 -7.07 -5.48
CA ILE A 476 -21.81 -8.11 -6.15
C ILE A 476 -20.31 -7.78 -6.14
N LEU A 477 -19.96 -6.49 -6.03
CA LEU A 477 -18.57 -6.05 -5.97
C LEU A 477 -17.92 -6.30 -4.60
N LEU A 478 -18.68 -6.64 -3.57
CA LEU A 478 -18.17 -7.08 -2.27
C LEU A 478 -18.08 -8.61 -2.21
N ASN A 479 -17.07 -9.13 -1.50
CA ASN A 479 -16.88 -10.58 -1.37
C ASN A 479 -17.58 -11.11 -0.10
N TYR A 480 -17.47 -10.39 1.02
CA TYR A 480 -18.05 -10.76 2.31
C TYR A 480 -19.24 -9.86 2.61
N ARG A 481 -20.43 -10.47 2.66
CA ARG A 481 -21.69 -9.72 2.65
C ARG A 481 -22.69 -10.31 3.62
N ILE A 482 -23.37 -9.43 4.32
CA ILE A 482 -24.54 -9.78 5.13
C ILE A 482 -25.82 -9.28 4.46
N PRO A 483 -26.93 -10.02 4.54
CA PRO A 483 -28.21 -9.55 4.04
C PRO A 483 -28.63 -8.27 4.77
N LEU A 484 -29.19 -7.32 4.02
CA LEU A 484 -29.87 -6.17 4.62
C LEU A 484 -31.28 -6.62 5.01
N ASP A 485 -31.53 -6.85 6.29
CA ASP A 485 -32.88 -7.09 6.82
C ASP A 485 -33.46 -5.81 7.44
N ASN A 486 -34.78 -5.79 7.60
CA ASN A 486 -35.53 -4.64 8.13
C ASN A 486 -35.61 -4.63 9.66
N THR A 487 -34.78 -5.43 10.34
CA THR A 487 -34.79 -5.53 11.80
C THR A 487 -34.55 -4.14 12.41
N PRO A 488 -35.46 -3.63 13.25
CA PRO A 488 -35.24 -2.36 13.92
C PRO A 488 -34.00 -2.45 14.81
N MET A 489 -33.00 -1.61 14.55
CA MET A 489 -31.77 -1.56 15.33
C MET A 489 -31.14 -0.18 15.27
N ASP A 490 -30.40 0.14 16.32
CA ASP A 490 -29.67 1.40 16.41
C ASP A 490 -28.50 1.45 15.40
N PRO A 491 -28.05 2.66 15.01
CA PRO A 491 -27.00 2.82 14.01
C PRO A 491 -25.67 2.15 14.36
N VAL A 492 -25.32 2.03 15.65
CA VAL A 492 -24.06 1.43 16.09
C VAL A 492 -24.15 -0.08 15.95
N SER A 493 -25.18 -0.70 16.51
CA SER A 493 -25.45 -2.14 16.37
C SER A 493 -25.51 -2.57 14.90
N HIS A 494 -26.12 -1.75 14.05
CA HIS A 494 -26.16 -2.00 12.61
C HIS A 494 -24.76 -2.05 11.98
N GLN A 495 -23.80 -1.22 12.41
CA GLN A 495 -22.44 -1.29 11.88
C GLN A 495 -21.70 -2.54 12.36
N PHE A 496 -21.91 -2.94 13.61
CA PHE A 496 -21.25 -4.10 14.20
C PHE A 496 -21.68 -5.44 13.59
N ARG A 497 -22.83 -5.52 12.90
CA ARG A 497 -23.16 -6.70 12.09
C ARG A 497 -22.10 -7.00 11.02
N ILE A 498 -21.53 -5.97 10.40
CA ILE A 498 -20.42 -6.16 9.44
C ILE A 498 -19.17 -6.61 10.20
N LEU A 499 -18.88 -5.98 11.34
CA LEU A 499 -17.68 -6.24 12.12
C LEU A 499 -17.67 -7.63 12.77
N LYS A 500 -18.84 -8.22 13.02
CA LYS A 500 -18.97 -9.60 13.51
C LYS A 500 -18.35 -10.62 12.54
N MET A 501 -18.40 -10.37 11.23
CA MET A 501 -17.68 -11.20 10.23
C MET A 501 -16.15 -11.17 10.41
N LEU A 502 -15.63 -10.16 11.11
CA LEU A 502 -14.21 -9.99 11.44
C LEU A 502 -13.89 -10.47 12.88
N GLY A 503 -14.86 -11.06 13.58
CA GLY A 503 -14.72 -11.46 14.98
C GLY A 503 -14.53 -10.27 15.91
N VAL A 504 -15.28 -9.19 15.67
CA VAL A 504 -15.37 -7.99 16.53
C VAL A 504 -16.80 -7.89 17.02
N GLU A 505 -16.98 -7.96 18.34
CA GLU A 505 -18.29 -7.86 19.01
C GLU A 505 -18.51 -6.44 19.55
N LEU A 506 -19.79 -6.09 19.76
CA LEU A 506 -20.18 -4.78 20.27
C LEU A 506 -20.18 -4.80 21.80
N GLU A 507 -19.16 -4.18 22.39
CA GLU A 507 -19.01 -4.05 23.85
C GLU A 507 -19.28 -2.62 24.34
N ASP A 508 -18.96 -1.61 23.51
CA ASP A 508 -19.03 -0.20 23.87
C ASP A 508 -19.87 0.61 22.86
N TYR A 509 -20.92 1.29 23.35
CA TYR A 509 -21.78 2.16 22.54
C TYR A 509 -21.32 3.63 22.56
N ARG A 510 -20.32 3.99 23.37
CA ARG A 510 -19.91 5.38 23.59
C ARG A 510 -19.38 6.01 22.32
N LEU A 511 -19.98 7.14 21.97
CA LEU A 511 -19.50 8.01 20.91
C LEU A 511 -18.34 8.85 21.43
N GLU A 512 -17.35 9.13 20.58
CA GLU A 512 -16.17 9.92 20.96
C GLU A 512 -15.92 11.06 19.97
N LEU A 513 -15.39 12.17 20.48
CA LEU A 513 -14.88 13.30 19.72
C LEU A 513 -13.58 13.77 20.38
N TRP A 514 -12.69 14.36 19.58
CA TRP A 514 -11.34 14.73 20.01
C TRP A 514 -11.06 16.21 19.73
N PRO A 515 -11.72 17.15 20.44
CA PRO A 515 -11.36 18.56 20.38
C PRO A 515 -9.94 18.80 20.89
N SER A 516 -9.26 19.83 20.37
CA SER A 516 -7.95 20.26 20.88
C SER A 516 -8.08 21.30 21.98
N ASP A 517 -6.98 21.57 22.68
CA ASP A 517 -6.90 22.67 23.66
C ASP A 517 -7.20 24.03 23.01
N GLU A 518 -6.86 24.22 21.74
CA GLU A 518 -7.23 25.40 20.96
C GLU A 518 -8.74 25.52 20.74
N ASP A 519 -9.43 24.41 20.46
CA ASP A 519 -10.89 24.41 20.33
C ASP A 519 -11.55 24.76 21.67
N GLN A 520 -10.99 24.27 22.79
CA GLN A 520 -11.46 24.60 24.13
C GLN A 520 -11.24 26.07 24.45
N LYS A 521 -10.03 26.58 24.24
CA LYS A 521 -9.68 27.99 24.45
C LYS A 521 -10.56 28.93 23.61
N TYR A 522 -10.80 28.60 22.34
CA TYR A 522 -11.69 29.37 21.48
C TYR A 522 -13.09 29.52 22.11
N ILE A 523 -13.63 28.45 22.68
CA ILE A 523 -14.94 28.47 23.34
C ILE A 523 -14.90 29.22 24.67
N ASP A 524 -13.82 29.10 25.45
CA ASP A 524 -13.63 29.87 26.68
C ASP A 524 -13.62 31.38 26.39
N ASP A 525 -12.85 31.80 25.39
CA ASP A 525 -12.76 33.19 24.95
C ASP A 525 -14.10 33.66 24.36
N PHE A 526 -14.75 32.82 23.55
CA PHE A 526 -16.07 33.09 22.98
C PHE A 526 -17.09 33.33 24.08
N LEU A 527 -17.22 32.45 25.07
CA LEU A 527 -18.19 32.61 26.16
C LEU A 527 -17.85 33.79 27.08
N SER A 528 -16.57 34.02 27.36
CA SER A 528 -16.11 35.17 28.17
C SER A 528 -16.52 36.51 27.52
N SER A 529 -16.53 36.58 26.19
CA SER A 529 -17.00 37.76 25.45
C SER A 529 -18.52 38.03 25.56
N GLN A 530 -19.30 37.08 26.10
CA GLN A 530 -20.76 37.15 26.15
C GLN A 530 -21.32 37.63 27.51
N TRP A 531 -20.45 38.17 28.38
CA TRP A 531 -20.85 38.79 29.65
C TRP A 531 -21.63 37.82 30.55
N LEU A 532 -21.17 36.56 30.62
CA LEU A 532 -21.71 35.53 31.50
C LEU A 532 -21.19 35.74 32.93
N ALA A 533 -22.08 35.70 33.92
CA ALA A 533 -21.65 35.65 35.32
C ALA A 533 -20.99 34.30 35.61
N THR A 534 -19.98 34.27 36.49
CA THR A 534 -19.11 33.11 36.74
C THR A 534 -19.86 31.83 37.16
N GLN A 535 -21.06 31.97 37.76
CA GLN A 535 -21.89 30.85 38.24
C GLN A 535 -23.19 30.66 37.41
N GLN A 536 -23.39 31.44 36.34
CA GLN A 536 -24.61 31.37 35.55
C GLN A 536 -24.65 30.06 34.75
N ARG A 537 -25.73 29.29 34.91
CA ARG A 537 -25.93 28.03 34.19
C ARG A 537 -26.26 28.30 32.72
N ILE A 538 -25.82 27.40 31.85
CA ILE A 538 -26.01 27.52 30.41
C ILE A 538 -26.77 26.31 29.88
N VAL A 539 -27.84 26.56 29.13
CA VAL A 539 -28.58 25.53 28.39
C VAL A 539 -28.42 25.78 26.89
N GLY A 540 -27.93 24.78 26.16
CA GLY A 540 -27.80 24.89 24.71
C GLY A 540 -29.06 24.41 23.99
N ILE A 541 -29.41 25.04 22.88
CA ILE A 541 -30.46 24.57 21.97
C ILE A 541 -30.00 24.69 20.51
N ASN A 542 -30.20 23.64 19.74
CA ASN A 542 -29.92 23.66 18.31
C ASN A 542 -31.07 24.31 17.53
N MET A 543 -30.76 25.29 16.67
CA MET A 543 -31.75 26.11 15.97
C MET A 543 -32.55 25.35 14.91
N GLY A 544 -31.90 24.45 14.18
CA GLY A 544 -32.53 23.85 13.00
C GLY A 544 -31.89 22.54 12.56
N ALA A 545 -32.69 21.72 11.88
CA ALA A 545 -32.22 20.59 11.12
C ALA A 545 -31.73 20.99 9.73
N SER A 546 -31.12 20.04 9.03
CA SER A 546 -30.67 20.23 7.64
C SER A 546 -31.80 20.83 6.76
N PRO A 547 -31.49 21.69 5.77
CA PRO A 547 -32.49 22.26 4.87
C PRO A 547 -33.35 21.23 4.12
N ARG A 548 -32.86 20.00 3.99
CA ARG A 548 -33.65 18.88 3.43
C ARG A 548 -34.76 18.42 4.36
N TRP A 549 -34.61 18.59 5.67
CA TRP A 549 -35.42 18.01 6.74
C TRP A 549 -36.10 19.09 7.61
N GLN A 550 -36.71 20.09 6.98
CA GLN A 550 -37.42 21.18 7.67
C GLN A 550 -38.60 20.69 8.55
N SER A 551 -39.06 19.44 8.35
CA SER A 551 -40.07 18.78 9.18
C SER A 551 -39.59 18.41 10.58
N LYS A 552 -38.27 18.40 10.84
CA LYS A 552 -37.68 18.12 12.16
C LYS A 552 -37.53 19.36 13.04
N ASN A 553 -37.76 20.57 12.51
CA ASN A 553 -37.58 21.80 13.26
C ASN A 553 -38.70 21.99 14.27
N TRP A 554 -38.33 22.35 15.49
CA TRP A 554 -39.28 22.80 16.50
C TRP A 554 -39.72 24.24 16.21
N PRO A 555 -40.98 24.62 16.47
CA PRO A 555 -41.46 25.95 16.12
C PRO A 555 -40.71 27.08 16.84
N LEU A 556 -40.35 28.15 16.12
CA LEU A 556 -39.64 29.29 16.71
C LEU A 556 -40.39 29.93 17.88
N ARG A 557 -41.73 29.95 17.82
CA ARG A 557 -42.57 30.44 18.93
C ARG A 557 -42.42 29.61 20.20
N HIS A 558 -42.24 28.29 20.07
CA HIS A 558 -42.00 27.40 21.21
C HIS A 558 -40.59 27.60 21.76
N MET A 559 -39.60 27.76 20.88
CA MET A 559 -38.23 28.13 21.28
C MET A 559 -38.18 29.48 22.00
N ALA A 560 -38.99 30.46 21.58
CA ALA A 560 -39.05 31.77 22.23
C ALA A 560 -39.57 31.65 23.66
N THR A 561 -40.69 30.95 23.85
CA THR A 561 -41.25 30.66 25.19
C THR A 561 -40.24 29.91 26.06
N PHE A 562 -39.55 28.91 25.51
CA PHE A 562 -38.52 28.16 26.19
C PHE A 562 -37.37 29.06 26.68
N CYS A 563 -36.88 29.97 25.83
CA CYS A 563 -35.83 30.91 26.19
C CYS A 563 -36.26 31.89 27.29
N GLU A 564 -37.47 32.43 27.21
CA GLU A 564 -38.01 33.33 28.23
C GLU A 564 -38.13 32.65 29.60
N GLU A 565 -38.64 31.43 29.63
CA GLU A 565 -38.86 30.72 30.89
C GLU A 565 -37.55 30.33 31.58
N LEU A 566 -36.54 29.91 30.82
CA LEU A 566 -35.21 29.67 31.37
C LEU A 566 -34.54 30.96 31.85
N SER A 567 -34.75 32.08 31.14
CA SER A 567 -34.21 33.37 31.55
C SER A 567 -34.80 33.84 32.90
N ARG A 568 -36.03 33.46 33.24
CA ARG A 568 -36.63 33.74 34.57
C ARG A 568 -35.95 32.97 35.71
N GLN A 569 -35.29 31.86 35.39
CA GLN A 569 -34.57 31.00 36.32
C GLN A 569 -33.06 31.31 36.38
N ASP A 570 -32.63 32.48 35.86
CA ASP A 570 -31.22 32.87 35.71
C ASP A 570 -30.39 31.85 34.89
N VAL A 571 -31.02 31.18 33.93
CA VAL A 571 -30.35 30.26 33.00
C VAL A 571 -30.17 30.94 31.65
N ARG A 572 -28.92 30.96 31.15
CA ARG A 572 -28.61 31.54 29.85
C ARG A 572 -28.74 30.50 28.74
N VAL A 573 -29.49 30.84 27.68
CA VAL A 573 -29.61 29.96 26.52
C VAL A 573 -28.51 30.23 25.49
N VAL A 574 -27.88 29.19 24.95
CA VAL A 574 -26.95 29.26 23.81
C VAL A 574 -27.61 28.64 22.58
N LEU A 575 -27.70 29.42 21.49
CA LEU A 575 -28.24 28.98 20.20
C LEU A 575 -27.11 28.42 19.35
N THR A 576 -27.18 27.14 19.00
CA THR A 576 -26.22 26.49 18.09
C THR A 576 -26.84 26.23 16.73
N GLY A 577 -26.02 26.16 15.69
CA GLY A 577 -26.49 25.92 14.33
C GLY A 577 -25.40 26.21 13.31
N THR A 578 -25.73 26.06 12.04
CA THR A 578 -24.88 26.45 10.92
C THR A 578 -25.02 27.95 10.63
N GLU A 579 -24.17 28.48 9.75
CA GLU A 579 -24.27 29.87 9.27
C GLU A 579 -25.66 30.21 8.69
N ARG A 580 -26.32 29.22 8.09
CA ARG A 580 -27.67 29.38 7.51
C ARG A 580 -28.75 29.59 8.57
N ASP A 581 -28.49 29.14 9.79
CA ASP A 581 -29.43 29.25 10.89
C ASP A 581 -29.32 30.63 11.58
N MET A 582 -28.32 31.44 11.24
CA MET A 582 -28.15 32.80 11.79
C MET A 582 -29.39 33.68 11.58
N HIS A 583 -30.05 33.60 10.42
CA HIS A 583 -31.26 34.36 10.15
C HIS A 583 -32.43 33.91 11.05
N GLN A 584 -32.59 32.61 11.28
CA GLN A 584 -33.62 32.09 12.18
C GLN A 584 -33.30 32.43 13.64
N ALA A 585 -32.04 32.42 14.03
CA ALA A 585 -31.59 32.85 15.35
C ALA A 585 -31.88 34.34 15.57
N GLY A 586 -31.63 35.20 14.56
CA GLY A 586 -31.98 36.61 14.61
C GLY A 586 -33.49 36.85 14.73
N ALA A 587 -34.29 36.11 13.96
CA ALA A 587 -35.74 36.17 14.07
C ALA A 587 -36.24 35.74 15.46
N LEU A 588 -35.66 34.68 16.04
CA LEU A 588 -35.94 34.26 17.41
C LEU A 588 -35.59 35.36 18.41
N MET A 589 -34.40 35.96 18.31
CA MET A 589 -33.96 37.03 19.21
C MET A 589 -34.88 38.25 19.15
N ASN A 590 -35.40 38.60 17.97
CA ASN A 590 -36.37 39.70 17.81
C ASN A 590 -37.75 39.40 18.44
N MET A 591 -38.09 38.13 18.68
CA MET A 591 -39.33 37.73 19.37
C MET A 591 -39.21 37.79 20.90
N LEU A 592 -37.99 37.88 21.43
CA LEU A 592 -37.74 37.87 22.88
C LEU A 592 -37.91 39.27 23.48
N LYS A 593 -38.50 39.31 24.67
CA LYS A 593 -38.72 40.51 25.47
C LYS A 593 -37.61 40.71 26.49
N SER A 594 -37.20 39.63 27.17
CA SER A 594 -36.28 39.72 28.32
C SER A 594 -35.09 38.79 28.20
N ALA A 595 -35.27 37.59 27.65
CA ALA A 595 -34.18 36.66 27.41
C ALA A 595 -33.15 37.20 26.40
N LYS A 596 -31.85 36.98 26.68
CA LYS A 596 -30.73 37.43 25.84
C LYS A 596 -29.85 36.26 25.37
N PRO A 597 -30.34 35.31 24.57
CA PRO A 597 -29.58 34.12 24.25
C PRO A 597 -28.26 34.44 23.52
N ILE A 598 -27.25 33.61 23.74
CA ILE A 598 -25.95 33.69 23.07
C ILE A 598 -26.07 33.03 21.69
N ASN A 599 -25.81 33.78 20.62
CA ASN A 599 -25.86 33.24 19.27
C ASN A 599 -24.50 32.68 18.82
N ALA A 600 -24.37 31.36 18.84
CA ALA A 600 -23.20 30.61 18.36
C ALA A 600 -23.41 29.98 16.96
N CYS A 601 -24.51 30.29 16.27
CA CYS A 601 -24.80 29.74 14.94
C CYS A 601 -23.72 30.14 13.93
N GLY A 602 -23.12 29.17 13.26
CA GLY A 602 -22.05 29.36 12.26
C GLY A 602 -20.75 29.92 12.81
N LYS A 603 -20.58 30.01 14.13
CA LYS A 603 -19.36 30.47 14.80
C LYS A 603 -18.48 29.35 15.34
N THR A 604 -18.87 28.09 15.12
CA THR A 604 -18.16 26.93 15.69
C THR A 604 -17.90 25.88 14.63
N SER A 605 -16.70 25.29 14.67
CA SER A 605 -16.41 23.99 14.07
C SER A 605 -17.13 22.87 14.84
N VAL A 606 -17.13 21.63 14.32
CA VAL A 606 -17.71 20.49 15.07
C VAL A 606 -17.01 20.24 16.41
N ASN A 607 -15.68 20.41 16.46
CA ASN A 607 -14.91 20.19 17.69
C ASN A 607 -15.10 21.35 18.68
N GLN A 608 -15.20 22.58 18.20
CA GLN A 608 -15.59 23.73 19.03
C GLN A 608 -17.04 23.60 19.53
N LEU A 609 -17.96 23.09 18.70
CA LEU A 609 -19.32 22.79 19.12
C LEU A 609 -19.33 21.73 20.23
N ALA A 610 -18.46 20.71 20.14
CA ALA A 610 -18.29 19.72 21.20
C ALA A 610 -17.84 20.38 22.53
N CYS A 611 -16.84 21.27 22.49
CA CYS A 611 -16.41 22.04 23.66
C CYS A 611 -17.53 22.93 24.23
N LEU A 612 -18.31 23.58 23.36
CA LEU A 612 -19.44 24.42 23.76
C LEU A 612 -20.55 23.61 24.43
N ILE A 613 -20.96 22.50 23.83
CA ILE A 613 -21.99 21.62 24.38
C ILE A 613 -21.53 21.01 25.71
N LYS A 614 -20.25 20.66 25.86
CA LYS A 614 -19.69 20.16 27.11
C LYS A 614 -19.80 21.17 28.27
N LYS A 615 -19.87 22.47 27.99
CA LYS A 615 -20.10 23.53 28.98
C LYS A 615 -21.58 23.79 29.28
N CYS A 616 -22.49 23.29 28.46
CA CYS A 616 -23.92 23.36 28.76
C CYS A 616 -24.27 22.38 29.87
N SER A 617 -25.09 22.81 30.82
CA SER A 617 -25.67 21.91 31.84
C SER A 617 -26.66 20.93 31.20
N VAL A 618 -27.44 21.39 30.22
CA VAL A 618 -28.36 20.58 29.42
C VAL A 618 -28.30 21.05 27.97
N PHE A 619 -28.43 20.12 27.02
CA PHE A 619 -28.50 20.44 25.59
C PHE A 619 -29.81 19.94 24.97
N VAL A 620 -30.57 20.82 24.33
CA VAL A 620 -31.80 20.47 23.61
C VAL A 620 -31.52 20.37 22.11
N SER A 621 -31.83 19.24 21.51
CA SER A 621 -31.59 19.02 20.08
C SER A 621 -32.71 18.25 19.40
N PHE A 622 -32.69 18.29 18.07
CA PHE A 622 -33.52 17.45 17.21
C PHE A 622 -32.65 16.35 16.62
N ASP A 623 -33.24 15.41 15.88
CA ASP A 623 -32.52 14.38 15.12
C ASP A 623 -31.60 14.98 14.01
N THR A 624 -30.41 15.39 14.45
CA THR A 624 -29.39 16.16 13.75
C THR A 624 -28.00 15.78 14.27
N ALA A 625 -26.94 16.25 13.61
CA ALA A 625 -25.58 15.96 14.05
C ALA A 625 -25.25 16.51 15.45
N ALA A 626 -25.85 17.64 15.86
CA ALA A 626 -25.62 18.25 17.17
C ALA A 626 -26.08 17.34 18.33
N LEU A 627 -27.13 16.54 18.13
CA LEU A 627 -27.56 15.52 19.09
C LEU A 627 -26.44 14.50 19.35
N HIS A 628 -25.79 13.99 18.30
CA HIS A 628 -24.70 13.02 18.44
C HIS A 628 -23.45 13.65 19.05
N VAL A 629 -23.18 14.94 18.80
CA VAL A 629 -22.11 15.67 19.49
C VAL A 629 -22.38 15.73 20.99
N ALA A 630 -23.61 16.07 21.40
CA ALA A 630 -23.99 16.09 22.83
C ALA A 630 -23.82 14.73 23.50
N VAL A 631 -24.24 13.66 22.82
CA VAL A 631 -24.03 12.28 23.29
C VAL A 631 -22.54 11.96 23.43
N ALA A 632 -21.71 12.35 22.46
CA ALA A 632 -20.28 12.06 22.46
C ALA A 632 -19.51 12.77 23.60
N VAL A 633 -19.92 14.00 23.96
CA VAL A 633 -19.32 14.73 25.09
C VAL A 633 -20.04 14.49 26.42
N GLN A 634 -21.01 13.57 26.43
CA GLN A 634 -21.76 13.13 27.61
C GLN A 634 -22.60 14.22 28.30
N THR A 635 -22.90 15.33 27.61
CA THR A 635 -23.80 16.36 28.15
C THR A 635 -25.24 15.82 28.24
N PRO A 636 -25.95 15.99 29.37
CA PRO A 636 -27.37 15.67 29.48
C PRO A 636 -28.17 16.31 28.35
N CYS A 637 -28.93 15.50 27.62
CA CYS A 637 -29.57 15.94 26.38
C CYS A 637 -31.06 15.62 26.33
N VAL A 638 -31.86 16.58 25.88
CA VAL A 638 -33.27 16.38 25.54
C VAL A 638 -33.40 16.33 24.02
N ALA A 639 -33.80 15.17 23.49
CA ALA A 639 -33.86 14.92 22.06
C ALA A 639 -35.33 14.93 21.57
N LEU A 640 -35.68 15.91 20.74
CA LEU A 640 -37.02 16.04 20.18
C LEU A 640 -37.12 15.30 18.84
N PHE A 641 -37.96 14.27 18.79
CA PHE A 641 -38.18 13.45 17.60
C PHE A 641 -39.57 13.69 17.00
N GLY A 642 -39.58 14.09 15.73
CA GLY A 642 -40.80 14.28 14.94
C GLY A 642 -41.02 13.14 13.96
N PRO A 643 -40.60 13.27 12.68
CA PRO A 643 -40.95 12.33 11.62
C PRO A 643 -40.06 11.07 11.54
N THR A 644 -39.01 10.98 12.35
CA THR A 644 -38.01 9.91 12.35
C THR A 644 -38.10 9.06 13.61
N ASP A 645 -37.70 7.79 13.50
CA ASP A 645 -37.70 6.85 14.61
C ASP A 645 -36.42 6.97 15.44
N PRO A 646 -36.48 7.29 16.75
CA PRO A 646 -35.30 7.33 17.61
C PRO A 646 -34.54 6.00 17.64
N GLY A 647 -35.23 4.85 17.57
CA GLY A 647 -34.59 3.53 17.60
C GLY A 647 -33.67 3.25 16.41
N ARG A 648 -33.76 4.03 15.33
CA ARG A 648 -32.93 3.90 14.11
C ARG A 648 -31.92 5.02 13.93
N HIS A 649 -31.97 6.07 14.75
CA HIS A 649 -31.17 7.27 14.57
C HIS A 649 -30.33 7.62 15.80
N LEU A 650 -30.72 7.18 16.99
CA LEU A 650 -30.00 7.44 18.23
C LEU A 650 -29.18 6.22 18.65
N SER A 651 -27.95 6.45 19.10
CA SER A 651 -27.16 5.42 19.78
C SER A 651 -27.68 5.20 21.20
N ARG A 652 -27.51 4.02 21.76
CA ARG A 652 -27.85 3.77 23.17
C ARG A 652 -27.01 4.68 24.07
N SER A 653 -27.68 5.48 24.91
CA SER A 653 -27.05 6.43 25.83
C SER A 653 -27.97 6.66 27.02
N GLU A 654 -27.40 6.73 28.22
CA GLU A 654 -28.12 7.01 29.46
C GLU A 654 -28.39 8.51 29.66
N ASN A 655 -27.62 9.37 28.98
CA ASN A 655 -27.69 10.83 29.16
C ASN A 655 -28.68 11.51 28.21
N VAL A 656 -29.55 10.75 27.52
CA VAL A 656 -30.51 11.29 26.55
C VAL A 656 -31.94 10.95 26.96
N THR A 657 -32.74 11.99 27.16
CA THR A 657 -34.20 11.86 27.31
C THR A 657 -34.87 12.20 25.97
N VAL A 658 -35.61 11.23 25.41
CA VAL A 658 -36.30 11.40 24.12
C VAL A 658 -37.73 11.87 24.35
N ILE A 659 -38.12 12.95 23.66
CA ILE A 659 -39.52 13.39 23.56
C ILE A 659 -40.00 13.10 22.13
N ARG A 660 -41.06 12.31 22.03
CA ARG A 660 -41.73 11.99 20.77
C ARG A 660 -43.23 11.94 21.01
N LYS A 661 -44.01 12.37 20.02
CA LYS A 661 -45.47 12.24 20.01
C LYS A 661 -45.89 11.06 19.16
N GLU A 662 -46.72 10.19 19.73
CA GLU A 662 -47.32 9.09 19.01
C GLU A 662 -48.45 9.60 18.12
N LEU A 663 -48.23 9.54 16.81
CA LEU A 663 -49.19 9.94 15.79
C LEU A 663 -49.32 8.80 14.80
N SER A 664 -50.51 8.57 14.27
CA SER A 664 -50.75 7.52 13.25
C SER A 664 -49.85 7.63 12.02
N CYS A 665 -49.38 8.85 11.73
CA CYS A 665 -48.47 9.12 10.62
C CYS A 665 -46.98 9.13 11.01
N SER A 666 -46.60 8.97 12.29
CA SER A 666 -45.20 9.04 12.71
C SER A 666 -44.70 7.68 13.23
N PRO A 667 -43.56 7.15 12.73
CA PRO A 667 -42.55 7.81 11.91
C PRO A 667 -42.86 7.73 10.41
N CYS A 668 -42.92 8.87 9.70
CA CYS A 668 -43.17 8.91 8.24
C CYS A 668 -41.95 9.11 7.37
N TYR A 669 -40.80 9.52 7.93
CA TYR A 669 -39.60 9.88 7.17
C TYR A 669 -39.82 10.95 6.07
N LYS A 670 -40.87 11.78 6.20
CA LYS A 670 -41.14 12.87 5.27
C LYS A 670 -40.26 14.07 5.60
N SER A 671 -39.41 14.45 4.65
CA SER A 671 -38.45 15.55 4.80
C SER A 671 -39.08 16.94 4.69
N LYS A 672 -40.24 17.03 4.00
CA LYS A 672 -41.13 18.19 3.96
C LYS A 672 -42.53 17.78 4.42
N CYS A 673 -43.10 18.54 5.35
CA CYS A 673 -44.46 18.38 5.83
C CYS A 673 -45.07 19.76 6.10
N ARG A 674 -46.31 20.00 5.65
CA ARG A 674 -47.00 21.29 5.88
C ARG A 674 -47.54 21.40 7.30
N ARG A 675 -48.07 20.31 7.86
CA ARG A 675 -48.71 20.30 9.19
C ARG A 675 -47.69 20.30 10.34
N LYS A 676 -46.59 19.56 10.18
CA LYS A 676 -45.53 19.36 11.21
C LYS A 676 -46.06 19.06 12.61
N GLU A 677 -47.24 18.45 12.69
CA GLU A 677 -47.98 18.18 13.93
C GLU A 677 -47.14 17.44 14.98
N CYS A 678 -46.30 16.50 14.55
CA CYS A 678 -45.35 15.80 15.42
C CYS A 678 -44.39 16.70 16.22
N MET A 679 -43.94 17.82 15.63
CA MET A 679 -43.08 18.80 16.31
C MET A 679 -43.90 19.90 16.98
N GLU A 680 -45.08 20.22 16.43
CA GLU A 680 -45.99 21.22 16.99
C GLU A 680 -46.63 20.78 18.31
N LEU A 681 -46.91 19.49 18.48
CA LEU A 681 -47.49 18.96 19.71
C LEU A 681 -46.50 18.87 20.88
N ILE A 682 -45.18 18.97 20.61
CA ILE A 682 -44.15 19.03 21.66
C ILE A 682 -44.16 20.45 22.22
N THR A 683 -44.68 20.62 23.45
CA THR A 683 -44.86 21.95 24.04
C THR A 683 -43.60 22.43 24.77
N PRO A 684 -43.40 23.75 24.93
CA PRO A 684 -42.29 24.28 25.72
C PRO A 684 -42.27 23.75 27.16
N GLN A 685 -43.44 23.61 27.79
CA GLN A 685 -43.60 23.16 29.17
C GLN A 685 -43.04 21.75 29.36
N GLU A 686 -43.37 20.82 28.47
CA GLU A 686 -42.84 19.45 28.52
C GLU A 686 -41.30 19.40 28.41
N VAL A 687 -40.73 20.24 27.54
CA VAL A 687 -39.28 20.34 27.40
C VAL A 687 -38.66 20.95 28.66
N LEU A 688 -39.27 22.00 29.22
CA LEU A 688 -38.80 22.69 30.42
C LEU A 688 -38.83 21.80 31.67
N GLU A 689 -39.89 20.99 31.86
CA GLU A 689 -39.97 20.05 32.98
C GLU A 689 -38.78 19.09 33.01
N ILE A 690 -38.42 18.54 31.86
CA ILE A 690 -37.28 17.63 31.72
C ILE A 690 -35.96 18.40 31.89
N VAL A 691 -35.83 19.57 31.28
CA VAL A 691 -34.61 20.41 31.43
C VAL A 691 -34.40 20.79 32.88
N ASN A 692 -35.42 21.25 33.59
CA ASN A 692 -35.33 21.62 35.00
C ASN A 692 -34.93 20.43 35.88
N LYS A 693 -35.48 19.24 35.61
CA LYS A 693 -35.09 18.00 36.30
C LYS A 693 -33.62 17.62 36.07
N LEU A 694 -33.07 17.95 34.90
CA LEU A 694 -31.66 17.72 34.59
C LEU A 694 -30.73 18.85 35.10
N LEU A 695 -31.30 19.99 35.49
CA LEU A 695 -30.58 21.12 36.09
C LEU A 695 -30.49 21.02 37.62
N THR A 696 -31.40 20.29 38.27
CA THR A 696 -31.35 19.94 39.70
C THR A 696 -30.40 18.78 39.94
#